data_AF-A0A9D3S1G2-F1
#
_entry.id   AF-A0A9D3S1G2-F1
#
_cell.length_a   1.000
_cell.length_b   1.000
_cell.length_c   1.000
_cell.angle_alpha   90.00
_cell.angle_beta   90.00
_cell.angle_gamma   90.00
#
_symmetry.space_group_name_H-M   'P 1'
#
loop_
_entity.id
_entity.type
_entity.pdbx_description
1 polymer ?
#
loop_
_entity_poly.entity_id
_entity_poly.type
_entity_poly.pdbx_seq_one_letter_code
_entity_poly.pdbx_strand_id
1 'polypeptide(L)'
;MLELERDSAIHEKALLIQKVLRGYKHRSRFLKQKAAALVLQKHWRGHKSRKLYRAVRLGFARLQAKVRGRQLHHAYGQKRAAAVVLQAQTRGYLMRKDWKRKKEAVRLLQAHARGMLARNAVKRMKKAAFLSAQERRAEELAALERQRRLEEVLRQKRELLVQSESITDQEMVDNIFGFLPSMVGGQEGQAPMGFEDLEGKRAVLEEVDLDDAPMMEDPQEEDDYDDLDNFSFFKFASMYFQGSATPSHIRHRLHQPLLYHDDEGDVPASLTVWWIILRFMGDIPEPKQKVVPGTSSGANESVQQNLGPKQSRRLSHMVGLDQKLLRNKKPRKPSTISEEVVLNRKSSTIPEEGPKNRKLSSISELVWKRKPSTIPEEPSVNRKGSTMTEDIPRNRKLSSISELVSRKRKPSAIPEEIQEEPEEEVATQPTVQTVNMEDEVLAGEGPTLDRPLTSLEKLHIIVRYAIVRRDLRDEIYCQICKQLVENKNRSSYFRGWILLSICLGIFPPTERFLKYLQNFIRTGPSGYAPYCAERLRRTVANGVRGEPPSWLELQATKTKKPMVVSVTLMDGRTISVPVDSATTSREMSQFLAQKVKLKDTFGFSAYVAIYDKVWSLGSGREHIMDAISQCEQEVKRKGGQEQHAPWRLYFRKEIFTPWHDCGQDPISTELIYRQVIRGFKFGEYMCEKEDDFVDLAVKHFYVQYGSDSGGENAKNVVQACINNSLLEAKSEEKWVQMVTTAHLEGPYINSRKRTADVKAEVVNYARNTWPMFFSKFFEVVKRSGPALSKNKFIVAINWTGVTFLDEKEKKLLVLSYPEITVVNTVRDGKAFGQSVFLSTLKGDFTLSSVMAGDIAELLHMFLGGLRDRSQYAVALQEANKQETIPPSSASRKESSFF
;
A
#
# COMPACT_ATOMS: atom_id res chain seq x y z
N MET A 1 40.93 -40.06 97.74
CA MET A 1 39.47 -39.81 97.61
C MET A 1 39.20 -38.34 97.36
N LEU A 2 39.37 -37.45 98.36
CA LEU A 2 39.00 -36.03 98.32
C LEU A 2 39.36 -35.27 97.03
N GLU A 3 40.52 -35.54 96.41
CA GLU A 3 40.93 -34.88 95.15
C GLU A 3 40.06 -35.28 93.94
N LEU A 4 39.65 -36.56 93.85
CA LEU A 4 38.73 -37.03 92.79
C LEU A 4 37.32 -36.45 92.98
N GLU A 5 36.89 -36.26 94.23
CA GLU A 5 35.61 -35.63 94.55
C GLU A 5 35.63 -34.14 94.23
N ARG A 6 36.75 -33.46 94.53
CA ARG A 6 37.01 -32.07 94.14
C ARG A 6 37.00 -31.90 92.62
N ASP A 7 37.71 -32.74 91.87
CA ASP A 7 37.77 -32.65 90.41
C ASP A 7 36.42 -32.99 89.75
N SER A 8 35.68 -33.95 90.29
CA SER A 8 34.30 -34.24 89.88
C SER A 8 33.37 -33.03 90.09
N ALA A 9 33.43 -32.38 91.26
CA ALA A 9 32.65 -31.17 91.54
C ALA A 9 33.05 -29.99 90.64
N ILE A 10 34.35 -29.78 90.39
CA ILE A 10 34.86 -28.77 89.45
C ILE A 10 34.36 -29.06 88.03
N HIS A 11 34.39 -30.32 87.58
CA HIS A 11 33.90 -30.73 86.27
C HIS A 11 32.39 -30.49 86.13
N GLU A 12 31.59 -30.83 87.15
CA GLU A 12 30.14 -30.58 87.18
C GLU A 12 29.83 -29.08 87.06
N LYS A 13 30.53 -28.22 87.80
CA LYS A 13 30.32 -26.76 87.72
C LYS A 13 30.83 -26.20 86.38
N ALA A 14 31.92 -26.73 85.84
CA ALA A 14 32.42 -26.37 84.51
C ALA A 14 31.41 -26.75 83.40
N LEU A 15 30.80 -27.93 83.46
CA LEU A 15 29.72 -28.34 82.55
C LEU A 15 28.50 -27.44 82.66
N LEU A 16 28.09 -27.05 83.87
CA LEU A 16 26.99 -26.12 84.11
C LEU A 16 27.28 -24.75 83.47
N ILE A 17 28.47 -24.18 83.70
CA ILE A 17 28.92 -22.92 83.10
C ILE A 17 28.94 -23.03 81.57
N GLN A 18 29.50 -24.10 81.02
CA GLN A 18 29.51 -24.33 79.56
C GLN A 18 28.08 -24.44 78.99
N LYS A 19 27.16 -25.13 79.67
CA LYS A 19 25.75 -25.26 79.26
C LYS A 19 25.07 -23.88 79.21
N VAL A 20 25.25 -23.06 80.24
CA VAL A 20 24.71 -21.69 80.31
C VAL A 20 25.31 -20.80 79.22
N LEU A 21 26.63 -20.79 79.04
CA LEU A 21 27.31 -19.97 78.02
C LEU A 21 26.94 -20.37 76.59
N ARG A 22 26.83 -21.68 76.31
CA ARG A 22 26.33 -22.18 75.01
C ARG A 22 24.87 -21.73 74.81
N GLY A 23 24.00 -21.92 75.81
CA GLY A 23 22.60 -21.47 75.77
C GLY A 23 22.46 -19.97 75.49
N TYR A 24 23.24 -19.13 76.17
CA TYR A 24 23.29 -17.68 75.95
C TYR A 24 23.74 -17.33 74.52
N LYS A 25 24.81 -17.96 74.02
CA LYS A 25 25.32 -17.77 72.65
C LYS A 25 24.28 -18.12 71.58
N HIS A 26 23.54 -19.21 71.75
CA HIS A 26 22.45 -19.60 70.86
C HIS A 26 21.23 -18.66 70.96
N ARG A 27 20.79 -18.31 72.18
CA ARG A 27 19.65 -17.39 72.41
C ARG A 27 19.93 -15.99 71.84
N SER A 28 21.14 -15.45 72.05
CA SER A 28 21.57 -14.16 71.51
C SER A 28 21.59 -14.15 69.97
N ARG A 29 22.14 -15.21 69.34
CA ARG A 29 22.11 -15.39 67.87
C ARG A 29 20.68 -15.45 67.33
N PHE A 30 19.80 -16.22 67.95
CA PHE A 30 18.38 -16.32 67.56
C PHE A 30 17.64 -14.99 67.70
N LEU A 31 17.85 -14.25 68.79
CA LEU A 31 17.24 -12.93 68.97
C LEU A 31 17.70 -11.93 67.90
N LYS A 32 18.99 -11.94 67.53
CA LYS A 32 19.51 -11.11 66.42
C LYS A 32 18.89 -11.47 65.07
N GLN A 33 18.71 -12.76 64.79
CA GLN A 33 18.02 -13.24 63.58
C GLN A 33 16.52 -12.86 63.58
N LYS A 34 15.82 -13.03 64.70
CA LYS A 34 14.41 -12.63 64.87
C LYS A 34 14.21 -11.12 64.68
N ALA A 35 15.11 -10.30 65.23
CA ALA A 35 15.07 -8.84 65.05
C ALA A 35 15.24 -8.44 63.57
N ALA A 36 16.22 -9.02 62.87
CA ALA A 36 16.43 -8.78 61.44
C ALA A 36 15.21 -9.21 60.60
N ALA A 37 14.63 -10.38 60.88
CA ALA A 37 13.43 -10.87 60.20
C ALA A 37 12.22 -9.94 60.42
N LEU A 38 12.02 -9.42 61.64
CA LEU A 38 10.95 -8.46 61.95
C LEU A 38 11.12 -7.13 61.20
N VAL A 39 12.36 -6.63 61.04
CA VAL A 39 12.65 -5.44 60.23
C VAL A 39 12.30 -5.70 58.75
N LEU A 40 12.75 -6.81 58.17
CA LEU A 40 12.40 -7.17 56.78
C LEU A 40 10.89 -7.30 56.58
N GLN A 41 10.18 -7.97 57.51
CA GLN A 41 8.72 -8.08 57.48
C GLN A 41 8.03 -6.72 57.60
N LYS A 42 8.50 -5.81 58.46
CA LYS A 42 7.98 -4.43 58.58
C LYS A 42 8.13 -3.67 57.27
N HIS A 43 9.31 -3.70 56.65
CA HIS A 43 9.56 -3.02 55.38
C HIS A 43 8.76 -3.63 54.22
N TRP A 44 8.64 -4.96 54.15
CA TRP A 44 7.84 -5.64 53.12
C TRP A 44 6.35 -5.35 53.25
N ARG A 45 5.77 -5.42 54.46
CA ARG A 45 4.35 -5.05 54.71
C ARG A 45 4.07 -3.60 54.31
N GLY A 46 4.98 -2.69 54.65
CA GLY A 46 4.90 -1.28 54.25
C GLY A 46 5.03 -1.08 52.73
N HIS A 47 5.90 -1.84 52.05
CA HIS A 47 6.02 -1.81 50.60
C HIS A 47 4.75 -2.32 49.92
N LYS A 48 4.22 -3.48 50.33
CA LYS A 48 2.99 -4.07 49.76
C LYS A 48 1.82 -3.09 49.84
N SER A 49 1.61 -2.48 51.01
CA SER A 49 0.53 -1.50 51.24
C SER A 49 0.70 -0.23 50.38
N ARG A 50 1.93 0.30 50.27
CA ARG A 50 2.20 1.46 49.41
C ARG A 50 2.08 1.15 47.91
N LYS A 51 2.42 -0.06 47.46
CA LYS A 51 2.19 -0.50 46.06
C LYS A 51 0.70 -0.54 45.75
N LEU A 52 -0.11 -1.16 46.62
CA LEU A 52 -1.55 -1.24 46.46
C LEU A 52 -2.22 0.15 46.45
N TYR A 53 -1.86 1.03 47.40
CA TYR A 53 -2.38 2.40 47.44
C TYR A 53 -2.06 3.21 46.18
N ARG A 54 -0.85 3.07 45.62
CA ARG A 54 -0.48 3.72 44.35
C ARG A 54 -1.33 3.21 43.17
N ALA A 55 -1.57 1.91 43.09
CA ALA A 55 -2.43 1.31 42.06
C ALA A 55 -3.87 1.83 42.14
N VAL A 56 -4.47 1.81 43.34
CA VAL A 56 -5.83 2.34 43.58
C VAL A 56 -5.92 3.84 43.20
N ARG A 57 -4.93 4.65 43.61
CA ARG A 57 -4.91 6.09 43.27
C ARG A 57 -4.79 6.34 41.75
N LEU A 58 -4.02 5.51 41.04
CA LEU A 58 -3.93 5.59 39.57
C LEU A 58 -5.25 5.18 38.90
N GLY A 59 -5.90 4.11 39.39
CA GLY A 59 -7.23 3.70 38.92
C GLY A 59 -8.29 4.79 39.06
N PHE A 60 -8.32 5.51 40.20
CA PHE A 60 -9.20 6.66 40.39
C PHE A 60 -8.89 7.81 39.42
N ALA A 61 -7.61 8.11 39.15
CA ALA A 61 -7.23 9.13 38.18
C ALA A 61 -7.66 8.76 36.74
N ARG A 62 -7.44 7.49 36.34
CA ARG A 62 -7.91 6.94 35.05
C ARG A 62 -9.44 6.99 34.93
N LEU A 63 -10.18 6.69 36.00
CA LEU A 63 -11.64 6.81 36.03
C LEU A 63 -12.10 8.28 35.86
N GLN A 64 -11.47 9.22 36.57
CA GLN A 64 -11.76 10.65 36.43
C GLN A 64 -11.49 11.16 35.00
N ALA A 65 -10.39 10.73 34.38
CA ALA A 65 -10.10 11.04 32.98
C ALA A 65 -11.16 10.46 32.03
N LYS A 66 -11.56 9.19 32.21
CA LYS A 66 -12.58 8.52 31.39
C LYS A 66 -13.97 9.16 31.51
N VAL A 67 -14.32 9.70 32.69
CA VAL A 67 -15.56 10.49 32.89
C VAL A 67 -15.48 11.85 32.18
N ARG A 68 -14.39 12.59 32.33
CA ARG A 68 -14.18 13.89 31.64
C ARG A 68 -14.18 13.73 30.12
N GLY A 69 -13.51 12.69 29.61
CA GLY A 69 -13.52 12.34 28.18
C GLY A 69 -14.93 12.06 27.66
N ARG A 70 -15.75 11.28 28.38
CA ARG A 70 -17.16 11.05 28.02
C ARG A 70 -17.99 12.34 27.98
N GLN A 71 -17.78 13.26 28.91
CA GLN A 71 -18.46 14.56 28.91
C GLN A 71 -18.07 15.40 27.69
N LEU A 72 -16.77 15.46 27.35
CA LEU A 72 -16.26 16.17 26.18
C LEU A 72 -16.76 15.55 24.86
N HIS A 73 -16.73 14.22 24.72
CA HIS A 73 -17.28 13.53 23.54
C HIS A 73 -18.79 13.78 23.38
N HIS A 74 -19.57 13.82 24.47
CA HIS A 74 -21.00 14.12 24.38
C HIS A 74 -21.25 15.56 23.93
N ALA A 75 -20.54 16.54 24.50
CA ALA A 75 -20.62 17.94 24.10
C ALA A 75 -20.15 18.18 22.65
N TYR A 76 -19.11 17.46 22.19
CA TYR A 76 -18.68 17.45 20.79
C TYR A 76 -19.74 16.83 19.87
N GLY A 77 -20.34 15.70 20.27
CA GLY A 77 -21.40 15.03 19.52
C GLY A 77 -22.62 15.93 19.27
N GLN A 78 -23.05 16.69 20.28
CA GLN A 78 -24.10 17.71 20.13
C GLN A 78 -23.72 18.79 19.10
N LYS A 79 -22.48 19.29 19.14
CA LYS A 79 -21.97 20.28 18.16
C LYS A 79 -21.87 19.70 16.75
N ARG A 80 -21.41 18.44 16.60
CA ARG A 80 -21.36 17.73 15.31
C ARG A 80 -22.76 17.58 14.72
N ALA A 81 -23.74 17.15 15.52
CA ALA A 81 -25.12 16.98 15.05
C ALA A 81 -25.70 18.30 14.51
N ALA A 82 -25.52 19.41 15.23
CA ALA A 82 -25.93 20.74 14.76
C ALA A 82 -25.21 21.16 13.46
N ALA A 83 -23.90 20.91 13.36
CA ALA A 83 -23.12 21.20 12.16
C ALA A 83 -23.58 20.36 10.95
N VAL A 84 -23.87 19.08 11.11
CA VAL A 84 -24.38 18.19 10.06
C VAL A 84 -25.74 18.67 9.55
N VAL A 85 -26.65 19.08 10.44
CA VAL A 85 -27.96 19.64 10.05
C VAL A 85 -27.79 20.92 9.23
N LEU A 86 -26.92 21.84 9.67
CA LEU A 86 -26.62 23.07 8.93
C LEU A 86 -25.98 22.79 7.55
N GLN A 87 -25.06 21.83 7.47
CA GLN A 87 -24.44 21.40 6.22
C GLN A 87 -25.47 20.79 5.26
N ALA A 88 -26.35 19.91 5.75
CA ALA A 88 -27.42 19.29 4.95
C ALA A 88 -28.41 20.33 4.42
N GLN A 89 -28.86 21.27 5.26
CA GLN A 89 -29.72 22.38 4.84
C GLN A 89 -29.05 23.27 3.79
N THR A 90 -27.77 23.59 3.97
CA THR A 90 -26.99 24.43 3.04
C THR A 90 -26.78 23.74 1.70
N ARG A 91 -26.35 22.47 1.69
CA ARG A 91 -26.22 21.63 0.48
C ARG A 91 -27.56 21.56 -0.27
N GLY A 92 -28.64 21.27 0.44
CA GLY A 92 -30.00 21.22 -0.14
C GLY A 92 -30.47 22.56 -0.70
N TYR A 93 -30.12 23.69 -0.07
CA TYR A 93 -30.44 25.03 -0.59
C TYR A 93 -29.67 25.34 -1.89
N LEU A 94 -28.37 25.04 -1.94
CA LEU A 94 -27.56 25.21 -3.15
C LEU A 94 -28.11 24.38 -4.31
N MET A 95 -28.41 23.10 -4.09
CA MET A 95 -29.00 22.23 -5.11
C MET A 95 -30.35 22.74 -5.61
N ARG A 96 -31.22 23.27 -4.73
CA ARG A 96 -32.49 23.90 -5.14
C ARG A 96 -32.27 25.19 -5.93
N LYS A 97 -31.26 26.00 -5.60
CA LYS A 97 -30.88 27.23 -6.33
C LYS A 97 -30.41 26.91 -7.74
N ASP A 98 -29.57 25.90 -7.91
CA ASP A 98 -29.05 25.51 -9.23
C ASP A 98 -30.06 24.71 -10.08
N TRP A 99 -30.94 23.92 -9.44
CA TRP A 99 -32.12 23.37 -10.12
C TRP A 99 -33.06 24.47 -10.64
N LYS A 100 -33.31 25.52 -9.85
CA LYS A 100 -34.12 26.68 -10.28
C LYS A 100 -33.50 27.35 -11.52
N ARG A 101 -32.19 27.65 -11.49
CA ARG A 101 -31.43 28.19 -12.62
C ARG A 101 -31.56 27.30 -13.88
N LYS A 102 -31.35 25.99 -13.75
CA LYS A 102 -31.50 25.03 -14.86
C LYS A 102 -32.94 25.03 -15.42
N LYS A 103 -33.95 25.03 -14.54
CA LYS A 103 -35.38 25.07 -14.94
C LYS A 103 -35.76 26.37 -15.65
N GLU A 104 -35.17 27.50 -15.28
CA GLU A 104 -35.37 28.79 -15.93
C GLU A 104 -34.73 28.83 -17.33
N ALA A 105 -33.51 28.32 -17.48
CA ALA A 105 -32.88 28.15 -18.81
C ALA A 105 -33.68 27.22 -19.73
N VAL A 106 -34.18 26.08 -19.22
CA VAL A 106 -35.02 25.14 -19.99
C VAL A 106 -36.34 25.80 -20.44
N ARG A 107 -37.00 26.59 -19.59
CA ARG A 107 -38.20 27.35 -19.99
C ARG A 107 -37.91 28.32 -21.13
N LEU A 108 -36.78 29.04 -21.07
CA LEU A 108 -36.37 30.00 -22.11
C LEU A 108 -36.13 29.29 -23.46
N LEU A 109 -35.42 28.16 -23.45
CA LEU A 109 -35.19 27.33 -24.64
C LEU A 109 -36.51 26.78 -25.23
N GLN A 110 -37.41 26.27 -24.38
CA GLN A 110 -38.73 25.79 -24.81
C GLN A 110 -39.61 26.90 -25.38
N ALA A 111 -39.58 28.11 -24.80
CA ALA A 111 -40.30 29.26 -25.33
C ALA A 111 -39.76 29.67 -26.71
N HIS A 112 -38.44 29.71 -26.88
CA HIS A 112 -37.83 30.01 -28.17
C HIS A 112 -38.14 28.95 -29.25
N ALA A 113 -38.11 27.66 -28.89
CA ALA A 113 -38.46 26.55 -29.77
C ALA A 113 -39.94 26.62 -30.21
N ARG A 114 -40.89 26.82 -29.27
CA ARG A 114 -42.31 27.02 -29.58
C ARG A 114 -42.53 28.22 -30.51
N GLY A 115 -41.86 29.34 -30.24
CA GLY A 115 -41.90 30.52 -31.10
C GLY A 115 -41.29 30.30 -32.49
N MET A 116 -40.26 29.46 -32.62
CA MET A 116 -39.71 29.06 -33.93
C MET A 116 -40.71 28.21 -34.72
N LEU A 117 -41.33 27.21 -34.08
CA LEU A 117 -42.35 26.34 -34.69
C LEU A 117 -43.56 27.16 -35.18
N ALA A 118 -44.08 28.06 -34.36
CA ALA A 118 -45.19 28.95 -34.74
C ALA A 118 -44.84 29.83 -35.96
N ARG A 119 -43.65 30.46 -35.97
CA ARG A 119 -43.18 31.26 -37.11
C ARG A 119 -43.00 30.43 -38.39
N ASN A 120 -42.57 29.17 -38.27
CA ASN A 120 -42.45 28.26 -39.40
C ASN A 120 -43.82 27.77 -39.91
N ALA A 121 -44.81 27.56 -39.03
CA ALA A 121 -46.19 27.26 -39.42
C ALA A 121 -46.82 28.43 -40.20
N VAL A 122 -46.68 29.67 -39.72
CA VAL A 122 -47.16 30.87 -40.43
C VAL A 122 -46.48 31.04 -41.79
N LYS A 123 -45.17 30.76 -41.91
CA LYS A 123 -44.46 30.73 -43.21
C LYS A 123 -45.05 29.69 -44.17
N ARG A 124 -45.37 28.48 -43.69
CA ARG A 124 -46.02 27.42 -44.50
C ARG A 124 -47.42 27.85 -44.96
N MET A 125 -48.24 28.39 -44.05
CA MET A 125 -49.59 28.90 -44.36
C MET A 125 -49.56 30.03 -45.41
N LYS A 126 -48.64 30.99 -45.27
CA LYS A 126 -48.47 32.06 -46.28
C LYS A 126 -48.04 31.53 -47.65
N LYS A 127 -47.19 30.49 -47.71
CA LYS A 127 -46.82 29.85 -48.98
C LYS A 127 -48.00 29.09 -49.61
N ALA A 128 -48.76 28.34 -48.81
CA ALA A 128 -49.96 27.62 -49.29
C ALA A 128 -51.03 28.58 -49.82
N ALA A 129 -51.36 29.63 -49.07
CA ALA A 129 -52.34 30.65 -49.48
C ALA A 129 -51.94 31.40 -50.77
N PHE A 130 -50.63 31.58 -51.02
CA PHE A 130 -50.12 32.13 -52.28
C PHE A 130 -50.34 31.15 -53.45
N LEU A 131 -49.99 29.87 -53.28
CA LEU A 131 -50.18 28.85 -54.31
C LEU A 131 -51.67 28.68 -54.67
N SER A 132 -52.55 28.56 -53.68
CA SER A 132 -54.00 28.46 -53.92
C SER A 132 -54.68 29.79 -54.27
N ALA A 133 -53.93 30.89 -54.42
CA ALA A 133 -54.37 32.10 -55.12
C ALA A 133 -53.82 32.17 -56.56
N GLN A 134 -52.78 31.40 -56.88
CA GLN A 134 -52.27 31.20 -58.23
C GLN A 134 -53.08 30.11 -58.98
N GLU A 135 -53.43 29.02 -58.29
CA GLU A 135 -54.26 27.92 -58.82
C GLU A 135 -55.64 28.44 -59.27
N ARG A 136 -56.37 29.14 -58.39
CA ARG A 136 -57.70 29.72 -58.74
C ARG A 136 -57.68 30.63 -59.97
N ARG A 137 -56.62 31.41 -60.17
CA ARG A 137 -56.47 32.25 -61.38
C ARG A 137 -56.28 31.43 -62.66
N ALA A 138 -55.61 30.28 -62.57
CA ALA A 138 -55.50 29.34 -63.68
C ALA A 138 -56.83 28.61 -63.93
N GLU A 139 -57.58 28.27 -62.88
CA GLU A 139 -58.92 27.69 -62.98
C GLU A 139 -59.94 28.67 -63.58
N GLU A 140 -59.92 29.94 -63.21
CA GLU A 140 -60.74 31.02 -63.78
C GLU A 140 -60.51 31.14 -65.30
N LEU A 141 -59.26 31.15 -65.75
CA LEU A 141 -58.90 31.15 -67.17
C LEU A 141 -59.39 29.89 -67.89
N ALA A 142 -59.17 28.71 -67.30
CA ALA A 142 -59.60 27.42 -67.86
C ALA A 142 -61.13 27.21 -67.81
N ALA A 143 -61.86 27.92 -66.96
CA ALA A 143 -63.32 27.94 -66.94
C ALA A 143 -63.88 28.80 -68.07
N LEU A 144 -63.29 29.97 -68.31
CA LEU A 144 -63.64 30.88 -69.41
C LEU A 144 -63.38 30.23 -70.79
N GLU A 145 -62.30 29.46 -70.91
CA GLU A 145 -62.01 28.65 -72.11
C GLU A 145 -63.03 27.49 -72.30
N ARG A 146 -63.41 26.80 -71.21
CA ARG A 146 -64.48 25.79 -71.23
C ARG A 146 -65.83 26.37 -71.64
N GLN A 147 -66.13 27.60 -71.23
CA GLN A 147 -67.41 28.26 -71.51
C GLN A 147 -67.61 28.51 -73.01
N ARG A 148 -66.56 28.96 -73.72
CA ARG A 148 -66.57 29.09 -75.20
C ARG A 148 -66.86 27.76 -75.89
N ARG A 149 -66.20 26.68 -75.47
CA ARG A 149 -66.43 25.33 -76.00
C ARG A 149 -67.87 24.84 -75.77
N LEU A 150 -68.51 25.25 -74.69
CA LEU A 150 -69.89 24.87 -74.40
C LEU A 150 -70.88 25.58 -75.34
N GLU A 151 -70.62 26.83 -75.73
CA GLU A 151 -71.43 27.55 -76.72
C GLU A 151 -71.34 26.90 -78.12
N GLU A 152 -70.16 26.44 -78.53
CA GLU A 152 -69.97 25.68 -79.78
C GLU A 152 -70.80 24.38 -79.80
N VAL A 153 -70.77 23.61 -78.71
CA VAL A 153 -71.52 22.35 -78.58
C VAL A 153 -73.03 22.58 -78.48
N LEU A 154 -73.48 23.64 -77.78
CA LEU A 154 -74.90 23.99 -77.68
C LEU A 154 -75.49 24.46 -79.01
N ARG A 155 -74.68 25.08 -79.88
CA ARG A 155 -75.07 25.37 -81.26
C ARG A 155 -75.33 24.08 -82.04
N GLN A 156 -74.37 23.15 -82.06
CA GLN A 156 -74.53 21.86 -82.76
C GLN A 156 -75.71 21.04 -82.24
N LYS A 157 -75.97 21.06 -80.91
CA LYS A 157 -77.08 20.28 -80.34
C LYS A 157 -78.48 20.80 -80.74
N ARG A 158 -78.62 22.08 -81.15
CA ARG A 158 -79.89 22.60 -81.70
C ARG A 158 -80.18 22.08 -83.11
N GLU A 159 -79.16 21.71 -83.88
CA GLU A 159 -79.30 21.22 -85.25
C GLU A 159 -79.74 19.74 -85.32
N LEU A 160 -79.71 19.02 -84.20
CA LEU A 160 -79.97 17.56 -84.10
C LEU A 160 -81.32 17.18 -83.45
N LEU A 161 -82.13 18.13 -82.97
CA LEU A 161 -83.33 17.88 -82.16
C LEU A 161 -84.66 17.94 -82.96
N VAL A 162 -84.69 17.41 -84.19
CA VAL A 162 -85.82 17.58 -85.12
C VAL A 162 -86.52 16.27 -85.54
N GLN A 163 -86.02 15.06 -85.21
CA GLN A 163 -86.63 13.80 -85.68
C GLN A 163 -86.71 12.64 -84.68
N SER A 164 -87.90 12.00 -84.70
CA SER A 164 -88.26 10.63 -84.25
C SER A 164 -88.42 10.33 -82.76
N GLU A 165 -89.28 9.34 -82.47
CA GLU A 165 -89.92 9.08 -81.18
C GLU A 165 -89.97 7.57 -80.80
N SER A 166 -90.28 7.31 -79.53
CA SER A 166 -91.09 6.16 -79.03
C SER A 166 -90.46 4.76 -78.83
N ILE A 167 -91.20 3.92 -78.08
CA ILE A 167 -90.98 2.51 -77.70
C ILE A 167 -89.96 2.26 -76.56
N THR A 168 -90.19 1.36 -75.59
CA THR A 168 -91.20 1.36 -74.48
C THR A 168 -90.90 0.24 -73.46
N ASP A 169 -91.19 0.50 -72.19
CA ASP A 169 -91.76 -0.43 -71.19
C ASP A 169 -91.09 -1.80 -70.94
N GLN A 170 -89.84 -1.79 -70.47
CA GLN A 170 -89.28 -2.91 -69.67
C GLN A 170 -88.69 -2.44 -68.32
N GLU A 171 -89.08 -1.25 -67.83
CA GLU A 171 -88.55 -0.59 -66.63
C GLU A 171 -89.58 -0.37 -65.48
N MET A 172 -90.74 -1.05 -65.51
CA MET A 172 -91.93 -0.57 -64.77
C MET A 172 -92.17 -1.16 -63.36
N VAL A 173 -91.51 -2.24 -62.90
CA VAL A 173 -92.02 -3.01 -61.72
C VAL A 173 -91.07 -3.22 -60.52
N ASP A 174 -89.76 -3.01 -60.63
CA ASP A 174 -88.84 -3.09 -59.45
C ASP A 174 -88.43 -1.71 -58.89
N ASN A 175 -89.06 -0.62 -59.36
CA ASN A 175 -88.94 0.74 -58.78
C ASN A 175 -90.20 1.15 -57.97
N ILE A 176 -91.07 0.19 -57.62
CA ILE A 176 -92.39 0.45 -57.02
C ILE A 176 -92.46 -0.12 -55.58
N PHE A 177 -92.28 0.80 -54.61
CA PHE A 177 -92.42 0.68 -53.15
C PHE A 177 -91.34 -0.06 -52.32
N GLY A 178 -90.39 0.74 -51.82
CA GLY A 178 -89.58 0.46 -50.63
C GLY A 178 -88.74 1.67 -50.20
N PHE A 179 -89.23 2.91 -50.23
CA PHE A 179 -90.32 3.50 -49.42
C PHE A 179 -89.93 3.77 -47.95
N LEU A 180 -89.68 5.06 -47.68
CA LEU A 180 -89.44 5.76 -46.40
C LEU A 180 -88.13 5.49 -45.61
N PRO A 181 -87.42 6.56 -45.18
CA PRO A 181 -86.36 6.49 -44.19
C PRO A 181 -86.88 6.59 -42.74
N SER A 182 -86.14 6.03 -41.79
CA SER A 182 -86.29 6.27 -40.34
C SER A 182 -84.88 6.44 -39.73
N MET A 183 -84.55 7.59 -39.16
CA MET A 183 -84.56 7.89 -37.70
C MET A 183 -83.63 6.95 -36.89
N VAL A 184 -82.66 7.41 -36.09
CA VAL A 184 -82.48 8.64 -35.26
C VAL A 184 -80.97 9.01 -35.27
N GLY A 185 -80.47 10.25 -35.07
CA GLY A 185 -81.05 11.59 -34.83
C GLY A 185 -79.99 12.54 -34.20
N GLY A 186 -80.24 13.87 -34.19
CA GLY A 186 -79.27 14.91 -33.76
C GLY A 186 -78.33 15.37 -34.89
N GLN A 187 -77.94 16.65 -35.08
CA GLN A 187 -77.50 17.71 -34.15
C GLN A 187 -76.26 17.30 -33.32
N GLU A 188 -75.18 18.08 -33.25
CA GLU A 188 -74.87 19.39 -33.86
C GLU A 188 -73.34 19.68 -33.82
N GLY A 189 -72.90 20.80 -34.39
CA GLY A 189 -71.86 21.66 -33.80
C GLY A 189 -70.42 21.15 -33.60
N GLN A 190 -69.56 21.51 -34.56
CA GLN A 190 -68.33 22.31 -34.28
C GLN A 190 -67.08 21.61 -33.67
N ALA A 191 -65.99 22.39 -33.57
CA ALA A 191 -64.60 21.96 -33.37
C ALA A 191 -64.06 22.26 -31.93
N PRO A 192 -62.87 21.74 -31.53
CA PRO A 192 -62.59 21.41 -30.11
C PRO A 192 -61.92 22.52 -29.27
N MET A 193 -62.06 22.41 -27.94
CA MET A 193 -61.23 23.13 -26.94
C MET A 193 -60.98 22.34 -25.64
N GLY A 194 -59.70 22.21 -25.25
CA GLY A 194 -59.13 22.80 -24.02
C GLY A 194 -59.37 22.20 -22.61
N PHE A 195 -58.24 22.04 -21.87
CA PHE A 195 -58.10 22.00 -20.39
C PHE A 195 -58.68 20.76 -19.65
N GLU A 196 -58.23 20.31 -18.47
CA GLU A 196 -57.50 20.92 -17.33
C GLU A 196 -56.33 20.07 -16.75
N ASP A 197 -55.60 20.61 -15.75
CA ASP A 197 -54.59 19.93 -14.92
C ASP A 197 -55.21 19.33 -13.62
N LEU A 198 -54.64 18.25 -13.06
CA LEU A 198 -54.05 18.20 -11.68
C LEU A 198 -53.80 16.77 -11.09
N GLU A 199 -52.81 16.73 -10.18
CA GLU A 199 -52.54 15.82 -9.04
C GLU A 199 -52.62 14.27 -9.12
N GLY A 200 -51.56 13.59 -8.65
CA GLY A 200 -51.57 12.13 -8.47
C GLY A 200 -50.29 11.46 -7.93
N LYS A 201 -49.99 11.62 -6.64
CA LYS A 201 -49.14 10.73 -5.78
C LYS A 201 -47.68 10.37 -6.19
N ARG A 202 -46.75 10.79 -5.31
CA ARG A 202 -45.40 10.22 -5.13
C ARG A 202 -45.42 8.73 -4.72
N ALA A 203 -44.50 7.95 -5.28
CA ALA A 203 -43.72 6.89 -4.62
C ALA A 203 -42.38 6.80 -5.40
N VAL A 204 -41.22 7.20 -4.88
CA VAL A 204 -40.41 6.53 -3.84
C VAL A 204 -39.93 5.15 -4.30
N LEU A 205 -38.71 5.14 -4.87
CA LEU A 205 -37.76 4.04 -4.77
C LEU A 205 -36.66 4.49 -3.79
N GLU A 206 -36.09 3.54 -3.05
CA GLU A 206 -34.97 3.79 -2.14
C GLU A 206 -33.63 3.76 -2.90
N GLU A 207 -32.83 4.80 -2.73
CA GLU A 207 -31.37 4.69 -2.85
C GLU A 207 -30.77 4.84 -1.44
N VAL A 208 -29.79 3.99 -1.12
CA VAL A 208 -29.22 3.86 0.22
C VAL A 208 -27.90 4.61 0.30
N ASP A 209 -27.94 5.87 0.73
CA ASP A 209 -26.74 6.67 1.03
C ASP A 209 -26.11 6.20 2.36
N LEU A 210 -25.18 5.24 2.26
CA LEU A 210 -24.36 4.73 3.36
C LEU A 210 -23.07 5.55 3.51
N ASP A 211 -23.17 6.77 4.03
CA ASP A 211 -21.99 7.66 4.16
C ASP A 211 -21.99 8.55 5.43
N ASP A 212 -21.90 7.91 6.61
CA ASP A 212 -21.45 8.57 7.85
C ASP A 212 -20.63 7.63 8.75
N ALA A 213 -19.60 7.00 8.19
CA ALA A 213 -18.62 6.22 8.94
C ALA A 213 -17.51 7.15 9.50
N PRO A 214 -17.42 7.37 10.83
CA PRO A 214 -16.43 8.27 11.39
C PRO A 214 -15.01 7.68 11.33
N MET A 215 -14.04 8.49 10.92
CA MET A 215 -12.62 8.18 11.04
C MET A 215 -12.25 7.98 12.53
N MET A 216 -11.51 6.92 12.84
CA MET A 216 -10.87 6.80 14.16
C MET A 216 -9.56 7.60 14.16
N GLU A 217 -9.43 8.52 15.12
CA GLU A 217 -8.14 9.09 15.51
C GLU A 217 -7.44 8.15 16.51
N ASP A 218 -6.10 8.17 16.47
CA ASP A 218 -5.21 7.21 17.13
C ASP A 218 -5.13 7.42 18.66
N PRO A 219 -5.65 6.48 19.50
CA PRO A 219 -5.56 6.58 20.95
C PRO A 219 -4.24 5.98 21.44
N GLN A 220 -3.35 6.82 21.98
CA GLN A 220 -2.07 6.41 22.55
C GLN A 220 -2.24 5.27 23.58
N GLU A 221 -1.56 4.14 23.36
CA GLU A 221 -1.71 2.91 24.17
C GLU A 221 -1.20 3.10 25.62
N GLU A 222 -2.10 3.35 26.58
CA GLU A 222 -1.80 3.30 28.02
C GLU A 222 -2.35 2.01 28.68
N ASP A 223 -1.64 0.89 28.49
CA ASP A 223 -1.70 -0.32 29.33
C ASP A 223 -3.12 -0.89 29.64
N ASP A 224 -3.86 -1.34 28.63
CA ASP A 224 -5.18 -2.02 28.77
C ASP A 224 -5.05 -3.51 29.20
N TYR A 225 -4.00 -3.84 29.99
CA TYR A 225 -3.58 -5.21 30.33
C TYR A 225 -4.57 -6.01 31.21
N ASP A 226 -5.51 -5.34 31.88
CA ASP A 226 -6.42 -5.95 32.87
C ASP A 226 -7.56 -6.79 32.25
N ASP A 227 -7.83 -6.69 30.93
CA ASP A 227 -8.89 -7.48 30.26
C ASP A 227 -8.40 -8.83 29.69
N LEU A 228 -7.09 -8.99 29.43
CA LEU A 228 -6.54 -10.17 28.74
C LEU A 228 -6.74 -11.50 29.49
N ASP A 229 -6.95 -11.46 30.81
CA ASP A 229 -7.23 -12.63 31.64
C ASP A 229 -8.51 -13.38 31.18
N ASN A 230 -9.47 -12.66 30.58
CA ASN A 230 -10.72 -13.23 30.04
C ASN A 230 -10.54 -14.08 28.77
N PHE A 231 -9.35 -14.02 28.14
CA PHE A 231 -9.06 -14.55 26.80
C PHE A 231 -8.09 -15.73 26.85
N SER A 232 -8.41 -16.77 27.64
CA SER A 232 -7.62 -18.00 27.70
C SER A 232 -7.73 -18.82 26.40
N PHE A 233 -6.61 -19.35 25.89
CA PHE A 233 -6.58 -20.23 24.71
C PHE A 233 -7.51 -21.46 24.85
N PHE A 234 -7.62 -22.03 26.05
CA PHE A 234 -8.54 -23.14 26.34
C PHE A 234 -10.01 -22.76 26.10
N LYS A 235 -10.39 -21.51 26.38
CA LYS A 235 -11.74 -20.97 26.13
C LYS A 235 -12.01 -20.79 24.64
N PHE A 236 -11.00 -20.36 23.87
CA PHE A 236 -11.10 -20.29 22.40
C PHE A 236 -11.26 -21.68 21.77
N ALA A 237 -10.40 -22.62 22.16
CA ALA A 237 -10.48 -24.01 21.70
C ALA A 237 -11.84 -24.64 22.03
N SER A 238 -12.33 -24.50 23.26
CA SER A 238 -13.64 -25.01 23.68
C SER A 238 -14.84 -24.38 22.97
N MET A 239 -14.67 -23.24 22.28
CA MET A 239 -15.73 -22.57 21.52
C MET A 239 -15.68 -22.87 20.02
N TYR A 240 -14.50 -23.20 19.48
CA TYR A 240 -14.28 -23.20 18.02
C TYR A 240 -13.52 -24.42 17.47
N PHE A 241 -12.97 -25.32 18.31
CA PHE A 241 -12.31 -26.53 17.82
C PHE A 241 -13.33 -27.60 17.39
N GLN A 242 -13.14 -28.16 16.20
CA GLN A 242 -14.00 -29.20 15.66
C GLN A 242 -13.75 -30.58 16.29
N GLY A 243 -14.77 -31.45 16.24
CA GLY A 243 -14.63 -32.90 16.45
C GLY A 243 -13.98 -33.33 17.77
N SER A 244 -14.21 -32.58 18.87
CA SER A 244 -13.61 -32.85 20.19
C SER A 244 -12.07 -32.81 20.22
N ALA A 245 -11.43 -32.10 19.28
CA ALA A 245 -9.98 -31.95 19.25
C ALA A 245 -9.44 -31.30 20.55
N THR A 246 -8.44 -31.92 21.18
CA THR A 246 -7.87 -31.38 22.43
C THR A 246 -7.07 -30.10 22.19
N PRO A 247 -6.95 -29.19 23.17
CA PRO A 247 -6.09 -28.01 23.09
C PRO A 247 -4.60 -28.32 23.33
N SER A 248 -4.21 -29.58 23.57
CA SER A 248 -2.85 -29.99 23.97
C SER A 248 -2.07 -30.76 22.90
N HIS A 249 -0.74 -30.83 23.08
CA HIS A 249 0.21 -31.39 22.12
C HIS A 249 -0.05 -32.88 21.80
N ILE A 250 -0.01 -33.21 20.50
CA ILE A 250 -0.11 -34.56 19.94
C ILE A 250 1.07 -34.84 18.98
N ARG A 251 1.16 -36.07 18.45
CA ARG A 251 2.23 -36.50 17.51
C ARG A 251 1.75 -37.18 16.23
N HIS A 252 0.45 -37.38 16.07
CA HIS A 252 -0.16 -37.92 14.87
C HIS A 252 -0.62 -36.80 13.93
N ARG A 253 -0.92 -37.13 12.67
CA ARG A 253 -1.59 -36.19 11.75
C ARG A 253 -2.99 -35.90 12.28
N LEU A 254 -3.48 -34.67 12.10
CA LEU A 254 -4.90 -34.38 12.20
C LEU A 254 -5.65 -35.11 11.08
N HIS A 255 -6.90 -35.50 11.35
CA HIS A 255 -7.83 -36.05 10.35
C HIS A 255 -8.73 -34.97 9.73
N GLN A 256 -8.89 -33.83 10.43
CA GLN A 256 -9.63 -32.64 10.04
C GLN A 256 -8.94 -31.40 10.66
N PRO A 257 -9.11 -30.19 10.12
CA PRO A 257 -8.61 -28.95 10.73
C PRO A 257 -9.08 -28.75 12.19
N LEU A 258 -8.42 -27.85 12.93
CA LEU A 258 -8.91 -27.48 14.25
C LEU A 258 -10.11 -26.55 14.13
N LEU A 259 -10.07 -25.53 13.25
CA LEU A 259 -11.16 -24.59 13.00
C LEU A 259 -12.06 -25.01 11.82
N TYR A 260 -13.22 -24.37 11.71
CA TYR A 260 -14.09 -24.49 10.53
C TYR A 260 -13.63 -23.54 9.43
N HIS A 261 -13.63 -24.03 8.18
CA HIS A 261 -13.30 -23.31 6.95
C HIS A 261 -14.45 -23.52 5.96
N ASP A 262 -14.90 -22.45 5.31
CA ASP A 262 -15.95 -22.49 4.28
C ASP A 262 -15.40 -22.93 2.89
N ASP A 263 -14.11 -22.70 2.61
CA ASP A 263 -13.45 -23.18 1.39
C ASP A 263 -12.93 -24.62 1.55
N GLU A 264 -13.37 -25.52 0.67
CA GLU A 264 -12.90 -26.91 0.61
C GLU A 264 -11.38 -27.01 0.37
N GLY A 265 -10.76 -26.03 -0.31
CA GLY A 265 -9.32 -25.94 -0.53
C GLY A 265 -8.51 -25.55 0.71
N ASP A 266 -9.13 -24.92 1.71
CA ASP A 266 -8.47 -24.57 2.98
C ASP A 266 -8.27 -25.82 3.87
N VAL A 267 -9.16 -26.80 3.76
CA VAL A 267 -9.14 -28.06 4.53
C VAL A 267 -7.85 -28.89 4.29
N PRO A 268 -7.48 -29.28 3.06
CA PRO A 268 -6.23 -30.01 2.80
C PRO A 268 -4.99 -29.12 3.00
N ALA A 269 -5.11 -27.80 2.82
CA ALA A 269 -4.03 -26.85 3.10
C ALA A 269 -3.69 -26.82 4.60
N SER A 270 -4.70 -26.71 5.47
CA SER A 270 -4.57 -26.80 6.93
C SER A 270 -3.91 -28.12 7.37
N LEU A 271 -4.38 -29.26 6.85
CA LEU A 271 -3.81 -30.59 7.15
C LEU A 271 -2.36 -30.74 6.66
N THR A 272 -2.03 -30.11 5.53
CA THR A 272 -0.66 -30.05 5.00
C THR A 272 0.23 -29.21 5.91
N VAL A 273 -0.22 -28.02 6.33
CA VAL A 273 0.54 -27.16 7.25
C VAL A 273 0.78 -27.89 8.57
N TRP A 274 -0.21 -28.55 9.14
CA TRP A 274 -0.05 -29.37 10.36
C TRP A 274 1.09 -30.39 10.25
N TRP A 275 1.15 -31.12 9.14
CA TRP A 275 2.19 -32.12 8.89
C TRP A 275 3.59 -31.49 8.81
N ILE A 276 3.70 -30.30 8.21
CA ILE A 276 4.97 -29.54 8.13
C ILE A 276 5.36 -28.94 9.49
N ILE A 277 4.40 -28.52 10.32
CA ILE A 277 4.64 -28.07 11.70
C ILE A 277 5.24 -29.22 12.53
N LEU A 278 4.65 -30.42 12.51
CA LEU A 278 5.18 -31.58 13.24
C LEU A 278 6.60 -31.97 12.79
N ARG A 279 6.90 -31.86 11.49
CA ARG A 279 8.25 -32.06 10.93
C ARG A 279 9.24 -30.92 11.23
N PHE A 280 8.76 -29.69 11.44
CA PHE A 280 9.61 -28.58 11.88
C PHE A 280 9.99 -28.75 13.35
N MET A 281 8.99 -29.03 14.19
CA MET A 281 9.15 -29.26 15.63
C MET A 281 9.88 -30.58 15.94
N GLY A 282 9.83 -31.55 15.02
CA GLY A 282 10.55 -32.83 15.12
C GLY A 282 9.81 -33.88 15.93
N ASP A 283 8.48 -33.81 15.97
CA ASP A 283 7.62 -34.83 16.58
C ASP A 283 7.15 -35.90 15.59
N ILE A 284 7.30 -35.63 14.28
CA ILE A 284 7.26 -36.62 13.20
C ILE A 284 8.63 -36.59 12.47
N PRO A 285 9.21 -37.76 12.11
CA PRO A 285 10.48 -37.82 11.38
C PRO A 285 10.36 -37.31 9.94
N GLU A 286 11.50 -36.93 9.36
CA GLU A 286 11.62 -36.73 7.91
C GLU A 286 11.36 -38.03 7.15
N PRO A 287 10.81 -37.96 5.93
CA PRO A 287 10.67 -39.14 5.09
C PRO A 287 12.07 -39.63 4.68
N LYS A 288 12.28 -40.95 4.68
CA LYS A 288 13.56 -41.52 4.23
C LYS A 288 13.73 -41.21 2.74
N GLN A 289 14.91 -40.75 2.33
CA GLN A 289 15.26 -40.72 0.91
C GLN A 289 15.09 -42.12 0.32
N LYS A 290 14.34 -42.24 -0.78
CA LYS A 290 14.26 -43.46 -1.58
C LYS A 290 15.59 -43.63 -2.33
N VAL A 291 16.59 -44.18 -1.64
CA VAL A 291 17.82 -44.66 -2.28
C VAL A 291 17.43 -45.86 -3.14
N VAL A 292 17.44 -45.67 -4.47
CA VAL A 292 17.29 -46.76 -5.42
C VAL A 292 18.58 -47.58 -5.37
N PRO A 293 18.56 -48.87 -4.97
CA PRO A 293 19.77 -49.69 -4.90
C PRO A 293 20.12 -50.14 -6.32
N GLY A 294 20.96 -49.39 -7.04
CA GLY A 294 21.16 -49.68 -8.46
C GLY A 294 22.21 -48.88 -9.26
N THR A 295 23.09 -48.11 -8.65
CA THR A 295 24.32 -47.57 -9.31
C THR A 295 25.30 -47.04 -8.26
N SER A 296 26.59 -47.29 -8.42
CA SER A 296 27.65 -46.81 -7.53
C SER A 296 28.86 -46.28 -8.31
N SER A 297 29.43 -45.17 -7.83
CA SER A 297 30.51 -44.38 -8.45
C SER A 297 30.12 -43.62 -9.74
N GLY A 298 30.77 -42.47 -9.97
CA GLY A 298 30.43 -41.52 -11.04
C GLY A 298 30.04 -40.15 -10.47
N ALA A 299 30.85 -39.13 -10.73
CA ALA A 299 30.64 -37.77 -10.23
C ALA A 299 29.68 -36.95 -11.12
N ASN A 300 29.22 -35.83 -10.57
CA ASN A 300 28.51 -34.71 -11.21
C ASN A 300 28.67 -34.58 -12.75
N GLU A 301 27.72 -35.11 -13.53
CA GLU A 301 27.26 -34.54 -14.81
C GLU A 301 26.06 -35.34 -15.38
N SER A 302 25.49 -34.89 -16.50
CA SER A 302 24.50 -35.63 -17.32
C SER A 302 23.09 -35.90 -16.75
N VAL A 303 22.38 -34.85 -16.33
CA VAL A 303 20.91 -34.76 -16.56
C VAL A 303 20.58 -33.49 -17.35
N GLN A 304 21.15 -33.42 -18.56
CA GLN A 304 20.85 -32.41 -19.58
C GLN A 304 20.73 -33.08 -20.95
N GLN A 305 19.53 -33.64 -21.26
CA GLN A 305 19.02 -33.87 -22.62
C GLN A 305 17.61 -34.47 -22.55
N ASN A 306 16.58 -33.60 -22.67
CA ASN A 306 15.29 -33.84 -23.31
C ASN A 306 14.28 -32.72 -22.99
N LEU A 307 14.57 -31.52 -23.48
CA LEU A 307 13.59 -30.42 -23.53
C LEU A 307 13.63 -29.77 -24.91
N GLY A 308 12.64 -30.11 -25.75
CA GLY A 308 12.30 -29.32 -26.93
C GLY A 308 11.79 -27.92 -26.54
N PRO A 309 11.75 -26.95 -27.48
CA PRO A 309 11.61 -25.53 -27.17
C PRO A 309 10.18 -25.12 -26.76
N LYS A 310 9.77 -25.44 -25.52
CA LYS A 310 8.59 -24.82 -24.90
C LYS A 310 8.89 -23.34 -24.61
N GLN A 311 8.02 -22.46 -25.10
CA GLN A 311 8.20 -21.01 -25.03
C GLN A 311 7.92 -20.46 -23.62
N SER A 312 8.95 -20.39 -22.78
CA SER A 312 8.85 -19.72 -21.47
C SER A 312 8.50 -18.24 -21.65
N ARG A 313 7.25 -17.86 -21.32
CA ARG A 313 6.79 -16.47 -21.35
C ARG A 313 7.63 -15.62 -20.39
N ARG A 314 8.25 -14.55 -20.90
CA ARG A 314 9.13 -13.66 -20.12
C ARG A 314 8.30 -12.79 -19.17
N LEU A 315 8.48 -12.99 -17.86
CA LEU A 315 8.20 -11.97 -16.84
C LEU A 315 9.53 -11.49 -16.27
N SER A 316 10.22 -10.66 -17.07
CA SER A 316 11.54 -10.12 -16.74
C SER A 316 11.80 -8.74 -17.37
N HIS A 317 10.74 -7.99 -17.71
CA HIS A 317 10.72 -6.58 -18.09
C HIS A 317 9.63 -5.91 -17.23
N MET A 318 9.65 -4.59 -17.08
CA MET A 318 8.82 -3.80 -16.14
C MET A 318 9.15 -3.97 -14.66
N VAL A 319 10.45 -3.93 -14.34
CA VAL A 319 10.87 -2.88 -13.41
C VAL A 319 11.55 -1.79 -14.27
N GLY A 320 11.56 -0.53 -13.80
CA GLY A 320 11.96 0.64 -14.60
C GLY A 320 13.38 0.56 -15.20
N LEU A 321 13.63 1.38 -16.22
CA LEU A 321 14.87 1.36 -17.03
C LEU A 321 16.13 1.31 -16.17
N ASP A 322 16.88 0.22 -16.32
CA ASP A 322 18.32 0.23 -16.09
C ASP A 322 19.00 -0.87 -16.93
N GLN A 323 20.24 -0.62 -17.34
CA GLN A 323 21.12 -1.48 -18.15
C GLN A 323 20.69 -1.91 -19.56
N LYS A 324 21.36 -1.28 -20.55
CA LYS A 324 21.92 -1.99 -21.72
C LYS A 324 23.36 -1.54 -21.99
N LEU A 325 24.36 -2.03 -21.22
CA LEU A 325 25.77 -2.02 -21.67
C LEU A 325 26.74 -2.92 -20.85
N LEU A 326 26.41 -4.21 -20.66
CA LEU A 326 27.34 -5.19 -20.10
C LEU A 326 27.41 -6.51 -20.90
N ARG A 327 27.82 -6.47 -22.18
CA ARG A 327 28.45 -7.64 -22.83
C ARG A 327 29.33 -7.34 -24.05
N ASN A 328 30.60 -7.00 -23.82
CA ASN A 328 31.64 -7.13 -24.84
C ASN A 328 31.94 -8.62 -25.10
N LYS A 329 31.35 -9.20 -26.16
CA LYS A 329 31.76 -10.49 -26.74
C LYS A 329 32.90 -10.25 -27.73
N LYS A 330 34.16 -10.48 -27.34
CA LYS A 330 35.24 -10.73 -28.31
C LYS A 330 35.11 -12.16 -28.86
N PRO A 331 35.29 -12.40 -30.17
CA PRO A 331 35.40 -13.74 -30.72
C PRO A 331 36.76 -14.37 -30.35
N ARG A 332 36.83 -15.71 -30.34
CA ARG A 332 38.09 -16.47 -30.25
C ARG A 332 38.19 -17.42 -31.45
N LYS A 333 39.34 -17.39 -32.13
CA LYS A 333 39.88 -18.45 -32.99
C LYS A 333 41.41 -18.55 -32.74
N PRO A 334 42.07 -19.68 -33.10
CA PRO A 334 43.08 -20.25 -32.21
C PRO A 334 44.53 -20.17 -32.70
N SER A 335 45.45 -20.13 -31.73
CA SER A 335 46.85 -20.57 -31.81
C SER A 335 47.44 -20.69 -30.38
N THR A 336 48.60 -21.30 -30.10
CA THR A 336 49.17 -22.62 -30.45
C THR A 336 50.58 -22.70 -29.83
N ILE A 337 50.89 -23.80 -29.09
CA ILE A 337 52.24 -24.33 -28.74
C ILE A 337 53.12 -23.62 -27.66
N SER A 338 53.75 -24.47 -26.82
CA SER A 338 55.00 -24.34 -26.00
C SER A 338 55.23 -23.19 -24.98
N GLU A 339 56.15 -23.30 -24.01
CA GLU A 339 56.55 -24.42 -23.12
C GLU A 339 57.44 -23.89 -21.96
N GLU A 340 57.73 -24.76 -20.98
CA GLU A 340 58.79 -24.77 -19.94
C GLU A 340 59.51 -23.49 -19.44
N VAL A 341 59.77 -23.46 -18.12
CA VAL A 341 61.10 -23.30 -17.45
C VAL A 341 60.95 -22.72 -16.03
N VAL A 342 61.66 -23.13 -14.95
CA VAL A 342 62.20 -24.44 -14.52
C VAL A 342 62.63 -24.35 -13.02
N LEU A 343 62.65 -25.47 -12.25
CA LEU A 343 63.31 -25.65 -10.91
C LEU A 343 62.73 -24.82 -9.72
N ASN A 344 62.88 -25.16 -8.41
CA ASN A 344 63.46 -26.34 -7.73
C ASN A 344 62.91 -26.58 -6.28
N ARG A 345 62.88 -27.86 -5.84
CA ARG A 345 63.22 -28.45 -4.49
C ARG A 345 62.71 -27.80 -3.17
N LYS A 346 61.89 -28.50 -2.35
CA LYS A 346 62.22 -29.47 -1.23
C LYS A 346 62.58 -28.80 0.13
N SER A 347 62.29 -29.32 1.33
CA SER A 347 61.55 -30.53 1.80
C SER A 347 61.16 -30.45 3.32
N SER A 348 60.59 -31.53 3.88
CA SER A 348 60.01 -31.74 5.25
C SER A 348 61.03 -31.72 6.44
N THR A 349 60.72 -31.89 7.76
CA THR A 349 59.90 -32.91 8.46
C THR A 349 59.57 -32.58 9.95
N ILE A 350 58.30 -32.79 10.39
CA ILE A 350 57.69 -33.45 11.61
C ILE A 350 58.62 -33.82 12.81
N PRO A 351 58.25 -33.86 14.15
CA PRO A 351 56.93 -33.90 14.87
C PRO A 351 56.83 -32.91 16.12
N GLU A 352 56.22 -33.05 17.34
CA GLU A 352 55.28 -34.00 18.05
C GLU A 352 54.58 -33.38 19.33
N GLU A 353 53.57 -34.08 19.90
CA GLU A 353 53.04 -34.14 21.33
C GLU A 353 52.44 -32.93 22.12
N GLY A 354 51.75 -33.24 23.24
CA GLY A 354 50.95 -32.33 24.14
C GLY A 354 51.38 -32.36 25.64
N PRO A 355 50.51 -32.29 26.70
CA PRO A 355 49.02 -32.29 26.73
C PRO A 355 48.30 -31.37 27.78
N LYS A 356 46.94 -31.34 27.73
CA LYS A 356 45.90 -31.15 28.79
C LYS A 356 46.22 -30.43 30.15
N ASN A 357 45.46 -29.35 30.52
CA ASN A 357 44.42 -29.37 31.60
C ASN A 357 43.80 -28.03 32.13
N ARG A 358 42.56 -28.15 32.67
CA ARG A 358 41.88 -27.45 33.82
C ARG A 358 41.68 -25.91 33.94
N LYS A 359 40.39 -25.53 33.90
CA LYS A 359 39.57 -24.70 34.84
C LYS A 359 40.25 -23.68 35.81
N LEU A 360 39.73 -22.44 35.76
CA LEU A 360 39.46 -21.54 36.92
C LEU A 360 38.33 -20.56 36.49
N SER A 361 37.28 -20.12 37.21
CA SER A 361 36.72 -20.24 38.59
C SER A 361 36.85 -19.04 39.56
N SER A 362 35.93 -18.08 39.40
CA SER A 362 35.33 -17.11 40.37
C SER A 362 35.81 -17.10 41.84
N ILE A 363 36.03 -15.90 42.42
CA ILE A 363 35.55 -15.53 43.78
C ILE A 363 35.65 -14.02 44.13
N SER A 364 34.74 -13.59 45.03
CA SER A 364 34.69 -12.40 45.94
C SER A 364 34.85 -10.94 45.50
N GLU A 365 33.93 -10.14 46.07
CA GLU A 365 33.98 -8.71 46.40
C GLU A 365 35.23 -8.29 47.23
N LEU A 366 35.58 -6.99 47.25
CA LEU A 366 35.34 -6.17 48.46
C LEU A 366 35.37 -4.65 48.21
N VAL A 367 34.92 -3.89 49.21
CA VAL A 367 34.70 -2.42 49.20
C VAL A 367 35.82 -1.66 49.92
N TRP A 368 36.16 -0.46 49.44
CA TRP A 368 36.71 0.62 50.28
C TRP A 368 35.93 1.94 50.14
N LYS A 369 36.11 2.82 51.13
CA LYS A 369 35.15 3.87 51.55
C LYS A 369 35.54 5.28 51.08
N ARG A 370 34.57 6.20 50.98
CA ARG A 370 34.62 7.54 51.62
C ARG A 370 33.22 8.20 51.73
N LYS A 371 33.15 9.25 52.57
CA LYS A 371 32.02 10.06 53.09
C LYS A 371 32.66 11.31 53.78
N PRO A 372 31.92 12.34 54.26
CA PRO A 372 30.76 13.06 53.68
C PRO A 372 30.79 14.61 53.94
N SER A 373 29.78 15.34 53.47
CA SER A 373 29.20 16.58 54.08
C SER A 373 27.71 16.66 53.66
N THR A 374 26.67 17.04 54.44
CA THR A 374 26.40 18.10 55.46
C THR A 374 25.92 19.40 54.76
N ILE A 375 24.59 19.71 54.61
CA ILE A 375 23.53 20.14 55.59
C ILE A 375 23.72 21.63 55.98
N PRO A 376 22.70 22.56 56.02
CA PRO A 376 21.28 22.48 56.50
C PRO A 376 20.15 22.70 55.43
N GLU A 377 18.87 22.31 55.59
CA GLU A 377 17.71 22.73 56.46
C GLU A 377 17.03 24.06 56.01
N GLU A 378 15.79 24.09 55.49
CA GLU A 378 14.42 24.06 56.12
C GLU A 378 13.91 25.44 56.64
N PRO A 379 12.60 25.72 56.93
CA PRO A 379 11.42 24.84 57.03
C PRO A 379 10.14 25.33 56.26
N SER A 380 8.94 24.92 56.72
CA SER A 380 7.61 24.94 56.04
C SER A 380 6.57 25.96 56.56
N VAL A 381 5.45 26.15 55.83
CA VAL A 381 4.16 26.67 56.35
C VAL A 381 2.94 25.95 55.70
N ASN A 382 1.85 25.77 56.47
CA ASN A 382 0.58 25.11 56.08
C ASN A 382 -0.54 26.10 55.68
N ARG A 383 -1.59 25.63 54.96
CA ARG A 383 -3.01 26.01 55.23
C ARG A 383 -4.04 25.02 54.66
N LYS A 384 -5.34 25.23 54.96
CA LYS A 384 -6.43 24.22 54.99
C LYS A 384 -7.59 24.54 54.04
N GLY A 385 -8.46 23.55 53.78
CA GLY A 385 -9.51 23.57 52.74
C GLY A 385 -10.89 24.13 53.08
N SER A 386 -11.83 23.98 52.12
CA SER A 386 -13.31 24.11 52.17
C SER A 386 -13.86 23.56 50.82
N THR A 387 -15.02 22.90 50.62
CA THR A 387 -16.18 22.42 51.42
C THR A 387 -17.53 23.11 51.13
N MET A 388 -18.13 22.81 49.96
CA MET A 388 -19.56 22.90 49.56
C MET A 388 -19.82 21.79 48.48
N THR A 389 -20.99 21.25 48.08
CA THR A 389 -22.45 21.63 48.08
C THR A 389 -22.82 22.71 47.04
N GLU A 390 -24.04 22.87 46.47
CA GLU A 390 -25.40 22.27 46.51
C GLU A 390 -25.89 22.04 45.03
N ASP A 391 -27.01 21.43 44.61
CA ASP A 391 -27.91 20.35 45.10
C ASP A 391 -28.72 19.78 43.86
N ILE A 392 -29.99 19.32 43.97
CA ILE A 392 -30.73 18.58 42.90
C ILE A 392 -32.25 18.89 42.87
N PRO A 393 -32.86 19.12 41.69
CA PRO A 393 -34.10 18.40 41.34
C PRO A 393 -34.09 17.86 39.88
N ARG A 394 -34.58 16.67 39.47
CA ARG A 394 -35.64 15.69 39.84
C ARG A 394 -36.85 15.70 38.87
N ASN A 395 -37.47 14.51 38.70
CA ASN A 395 -38.63 14.15 37.85
C ASN A 395 -38.37 14.09 36.33
N ARG A 396 -38.98 13.21 35.52
CA ARG A 396 -39.85 11.99 35.70
C ARG A 396 -39.52 11.02 34.53
N LYS A 397 -39.43 9.69 34.68
CA LYS A 397 -40.51 8.65 34.57
C LYS A 397 -41.38 8.78 33.29
N LEU A 398 -41.71 7.72 32.51
CA LEU A 398 -41.64 6.25 32.73
C LEU A 398 -41.67 5.42 31.40
N SER A 399 -41.38 4.11 31.46
CA SER A 399 -41.90 2.95 30.65
C SER A 399 -41.80 2.94 29.10
N SER A 400 -41.37 1.90 28.34
CA SER A 400 -41.21 0.41 28.46
C SER A 400 -42.30 -0.42 27.73
N ILE A 401 -42.06 -1.74 27.50
CA ILE A 401 -42.80 -2.75 26.67
C ILE A 401 -42.30 -2.72 25.20
N SER A 402 -41.63 -3.73 24.58
CA SER A 402 -41.78 -5.22 24.47
C SER A 402 -42.83 -5.64 23.40
N GLU A 403 -42.78 -6.77 22.67
CA GLU A 403 -41.87 -7.93 22.56
C GLU A 403 -42.20 -8.77 21.27
N LEU A 404 -41.32 -9.70 20.82
CA LEU A 404 -41.62 -10.87 19.92
C LEU A 404 -42.19 -10.60 18.47
N VAL A 405 -42.31 -11.54 17.51
CA VAL A 405 -41.44 -12.63 16.98
C VAL A 405 -41.96 -13.21 15.61
N SER A 406 -41.14 -13.99 14.87
CA SER A 406 -41.51 -15.07 13.90
C SER A 406 -41.72 -14.87 12.36
N ARG A 407 -40.96 -15.70 11.60
CA ARG A 407 -41.36 -16.66 10.51
C ARG A 407 -41.63 -16.25 9.02
N LYS A 408 -40.61 -16.55 8.18
CA LYS A 408 -40.57 -17.38 6.94
C LYS A 408 -41.87 -17.68 6.11
N ARG A 409 -41.78 -17.58 4.76
CA ARG A 409 -41.93 -18.70 3.76
C ARG A 409 -41.64 -18.30 2.28
N LYS A 410 -41.56 -19.29 1.36
CA LYS A 410 -41.34 -19.20 -0.13
C LYS A 410 -42.66 -19.46 -0.92
N PRO A 411 -42.74 -19.20 -2.26
CA PRO A 411 -42.56 -20.23 -3.35
C PRO A 411 -41.46 -19.84 -4.40
N SER A 412 -40.86 -20.69 -5.27
CA SER A 412 -41.30 -21.56 -6.41
C SER A 412 -41.54 -20.75 -7.72
N ALA A 413 -40.79 -20.91 -8.85
CA ALA A 413 -40.56 -22.00 -9.83
C ALA A 413 -41.73 -22.18 -10.86
N ILE A 414 -41.57 -22.64 -12.13
CA ILE A 414 -40.55 -23.53 -12.77
C ILE A 414 -40.03 -22.99 -14.18
N PRO A 415 -39.90 -23.66 -15.38
CA PRO A 415 -39.03 -23.18 -16.51
C PRO A 415 -39.70 -23.08 -17.94
N GLU A 416 -38.90 -22.88 -19.02
CA GLU A 416 -39.18 -23.34 -20.41
C GLU A 416 -37.86 -23.55 -21.24
N GLU A 417 -37.91 -24.06 -22.49
CA GLU A 417 -36.85 -24.90 -23.11
C GLU A 417 -36.36 -24.58 -24.56
N ILE A 418 -35.10 -24.96 -24.84
CA ILE A 418 -34.49 -25.57 -26.07
C ILE A 418 -34.69 -24.94 -27.48
N GLN A 419 -33.56 -24.66 -28.17
CA GLN A 419 -33.27 -25.13 -29.56
C GLN A 419 -31.77 -24.92 -29.95
N GLU A 420 -31.27 -25.65 -30.95
CA GLU A 420 -29.84 -25.99 -31.14
C GLU A 420 -29.46 -26.18 -32.64
N GLU A 421 -28.16 -26.05 -32.99
CA GLU A 421 -27.50 -26.34 -34.29
C GLU A 421 -27.85 -25.49 -35.56
N PRO A 422 -26.99 -25.41 -36.62
CA PRO A 422 -25.64 -26.00 -36.82
C PRO A 422 -24.50 -24.99 -37.17
N GLU A 423 -23.33 -25.53 -37.56
CA GLU A 423 -21.99 -24.92 -37.72
C GLU A 423 -21.68 -24.12 -39.01
N GLU A 424 -20.68 -23.22 -38.97
CA GLU A 424 -19.58 -23.14 -39.99
C GLU A 424 -18.35 -22.32 -39.47
N GLU A 425 -17.13 -22.61 -39.96
CA GLU A 425 -15.86 -22.09 -39.39
C GLU A 425 -15.30 -20.79 -40.02
N VAL A 426 -14.85 -19.82 -39.20
CA VAL A 426 -13.83 -18.82 -39.59
C VAL A 426 -12.86 -18.51 -38.42
N ALA A 427 -11.56 -18.46 -38.71
CA ALA A 427 -10.49 -18.48 -37.70
C ALA A 427 -10.36 -17.22 -36.80
N THR A 428 -10.37 -17.42 -35.47
CA THR A 428 -10.13 -16.39 -34.46
C THR A 428 -8.67 -16.30 -33.99
N GLN A 429 -8.14 -15.08 -33.85
CA GLN A 429 -6.86 -14.82 -33.19
C GLN A 429 -7.03 -14.71 -31.66
N PRO A 430 -6.01 -15.07 -30.85
CA PRO A 430 -6.19 -15.24 -29.39
C PRO A 430 -6.34 -13.90 -28.65
N THR A 431 -7.57 -13.66 -28.18
CA THR A 431 -7.87 -12.64 -27.16
C THR A 431 -7.15 -12.98 -25.86
N VAL A 432 -6.47 -12.01 -25.23
CA VAL A 432 -5.91 -12.21 -23.89
C VAL A 432 -7.05 -12.19 -22.87
N GLN A 433 -7.39 -13.38 -22.37
CA GLN A 433 -8.45 -13.61 -21.40
C GLN A 433 -8.21 -12.86 -20.08
N THR A 434 -9.30 -12.54 -19.40
CA THR A 434 -9.27 -12.13 -18.00
C THR A 434 -8.64 -13.23 -17.15
N VAL A 435 -7.61 -12.92 -16.37
CA VAL A 435 -7.00 -13.91 -15.48
C VAL A 435 -7.91 -14.09 -14.28
N ASN A 436 -8.72 -15.16 -14.27
CA ASN A 436 -9.28 -15.67 -13.02
C ASN A 436 -8.10 -16.11 -12.15
N MET A 437 -7.96 -15.51 -10.97
CA MET A 437 -6.91 -15.85 -10.00
C MET A 437 -7.38 -16.97 -9.06
N GLU A 438 -8.01 -17.99 -9.65
CA GLU A 438 -8.52 -19.19 -8.98
C GLU A 438 -7.87 -20.41 -9.68
N ASP A 439 -7.63 -21.46 -8.90
CA ASP A 439 -6.98 -22.75 -9.24
C ASP A 439 -5.52 -22.81 -9.74
N GLU A 440 -4.99 -21.90 -10.58
CA GLU A 440 -3.72 -22.20 -11.29
C GLU A 440 -2.40 -22.07 -10.46
N VAL A 441 -2.45 -21.68 -9.18
CA VAL A 441 -1.24 -21.45 -8.34
C VAL A 441 -0.71 -22.71 -7.64
N LEU A 442 -1.44 -23.84 -7.67
CA LEU A 442 -1.05 -25.10 -7.02
C LEU A 442 -0.83 -26.29 -7.97
N ALA A 443 -1.10 -26.14 -9.26
CA ALA A 443 -1.11 -27.24 -10.24
C ALA A 443 0.23 -27.50 -10.98
N GLY A 444 1.30 -26.75 -10.69
CA GLY A 444 2.61 -26.89 -11.34
C GLY A 444 3.69 -27.47 -10.42
N GLU A 445 3.99 -28.77 -10.56
CA GLU A 445 5.05 -29.51 -9.84
C GLU A 445 5.19 -29.15 -8.34
N GLY A 446 4.12 -29.40 -7.58
CA GLY A 446 4.18 -29.31 -6.11
C GLY A 446 5.35 -30.15 -5.55
N PRO A 447 6.22 -29.59 -4.68
CA PRO A 447 7.39 -30.30 -4.20
C PRO A 447 6.94 -31.52 -3.38
N THR A 448 7.20 -32.73 -3.89
CA THR A 448 6.77 -33.98 -3.25
C THR A 448 7.20 -34.00 -1.80
N LEU A 449 6.23 -33.94 -0.87
CA LEU A 449 6.47 -33.86 0.57
C LEU A 449 7.05 -35.17 1.14
N ASP A 450 7.36 -36.13 0.29
CA ASP A 450 8.08 -37.38 0.57
C ASP A 450 9.60 -37.25 0.45
N ARG A 451 10.14 -36.06 0.11
CA ARG A 451 11.57 -35.75 0.30
C ARG A 451 11.83 -35.03 1.63
N PRO A 452 13.04 -35.16 2.23
CA PRO A 452 13.45 -34.31 3.34
C PRO A 452 13.41 -32.82 2.99
N LEU A 453 12.98 -31.99 3.95
CA LEU A 453 12.89 -30.54 3.81
C LEU A 453 13.77 -29.83 4.84
N THR A 454 14.52 -28.82 4.38
CA THR A 454 15.28 -27.92 5.26
C THR A 454 14.34 -27.14 6.17
N SER A 455 14.85 -26.63 7.30
CA SER A 455 14.05 -25.78 8.20
C SER A 455 13.48 -24.54 7.51
N LEU A 456 14.18 -23.98 6.51
CA LEU A 456 13.74 -22.80 5.78
C LEU A 456 12.64 -23.13 4.76
N GLU A 457 12.75 -24.24 4.02
CA GLU A 457 11.66 -24.71 3.13
C GLU A 457 10.37 -24.99 3.91
N LYS A 458 10.46 -25.61 5.10
CA LYS A 458 9.30 -25.86 5.96
C LYS A 458 8.62 -24.55 6.38
N LEU A 459 9.40 -23.56 6.81
CA LEU A 459 8.89 -22.23 7.15
C LEU A 459 8.27 -21.53 5.95
N HIS A 460 8.91 -21.62 4.77
CA HIS A 460 8.39 -21.07 3.53
C HIS A 460 7.04 -21.70 3.15
N ILE A 461 6.85 -23.01 3.33
CA ILE A 461 5.56 -23.67 3.07
C ILE A 461 4.49 -23.17 4.05
N ILE A 462 4.75 -23.24 5.36
CA ILE A 462 3.80 -22.81 6.41
C ILE A 462 3.37 -21.34 6.20
N VAL A 463 4.34 -20.48 5.89
CA VAL A 463 4.11 -19.04 5.75
C VAL A 463 3.45 -18.66 4.43
N ARG A 464 3.80 -19.30 3.30
CA ARG A 464 3.13 -19.02 2.01
C ARG A 464 1.63 -19.30 2.09
N TYR A 465 1.21 -20.38 2.76
CA TYR A 465 -0.21 -20.64 3.03
C TYR A 465 -0.86 -19.48 3.80
N ALA A 466 -0.24 -18.99 4.88
CA ALA A 466 -0.78 -17.87 5.68
C ALA A 466 -0.78 -16.51 4.94
N ILE A 467 0.14 -16.29 4.00
CA ILE A 467 0.18 -15.07 3.18
C ILE A 467 -0.97 -15.10 2.17
N VAL A 468 -1.08 -16.19 1.39
CA VAL A 468 -2.05 -16.34 0.28
C VAL A 468 -3.49 -16.56 0.79
N ARG A 469 -3.68 -17.47 1.74
CA ARG A 469 -4.99 -17.83 2.31
C ARG A 469 -5.13 -17.17 3.68
N ARG A 470 -5.90 -16.08 3.75
CA ARG A 470 -6.08 -15.25 4.96
C ARG A 470 -6.65 -16.06 6.12
N ASP A 471 -7.61 -16.93 5.84
CA ASP A 471 -8.44 -17.56 6.87
C ASP A 471 -7.76 -18.77 7.52
N LEU A 472 -6.70 -19.31 6.90
CA LEU A 472 -5.74 -20.22 7.53
C LEU A 472 -4.91 -19.58 8.66
N ARG A 473 -4.85 -18.24 8.80
CA ARG A 473 -3.94 -17.60 9.77
C ARG A 473 -4.22 -18.01 11.21
N ASP A 474 -5.49 -18.00 11.62
CA ASP A 474 -5.89 -18.37 12.98
C ASP A 474 -5.77 -19.89 13.21
N GLU A 475 -6.05 -20.70 12.18
CA GLU A 475 -5.83 -22.15 12.21
C GLU A 475 -4.35 -22.47 12.44
N ILE A 476 -3.44 -21.83 11.68
CA ILE A 476 -2.00 -22.02 11.82
C ILE A 476 -1.51 -21.62 13.22
N TYR A 477 -2.00 -20.52 13.79
CA TYR A 477 -1.68 -20.21 15.18
C TYR A 477 -2.30 -21.20 16.18
N CYS A 478 -3.54 -21.67 15.97
CA CYS A 478 -4.16 -22.68 16.83
C CYS A 478 -3.39 -24.00 16.81
N GLN A 479 -2.89 -24.42 15.64
CA GLN A 479 -2.01 -25.58 15.47
C GLN A 479 -0.69 -25.42 16.24
N ILE A 480 -0.03 -24.25 16.12
CA ILE A 480 1.21 -23.96 16.85
C ILE A 480 0.96 -23.89 18.37
N CYS A 481 -0.10 -23.21 18.82
CA CYS A 481 -0.44 -23.12 20.25
C CYS A 481 -0.76 -24.50 20.84
N LYS A 482 -1.54 -25.33 20.13
CA LYS A 482 -1.82 -26.73 20.50
C LYS A 482 -0.53 -27.52 20.69
N GLN A 483 0.45 -27.39 19.79
CA GLN A 483 1.74 -28.07 19.91
C GLN A 483 2.70 -27.46 20.96
N LEU A 484 2.35 -26.33 21.58
CA LEU A 484 3.09 -25.74 22.69
C LEU A 484 2.45 -26.06 24.06
N VAL A 485 1.14 -26.25 24.14
CA VAL A 485 0.42 -26.66 25.35
C VAL A 485 0.79 -28.09 25.74
N GLU A 486 1.19 -28.28 27.01
CA GLU A 486 1.55 -29.58 27.62
C GLU A 486 2.68 -30.36 26.91
N ASN A 487 3.46 -29.71 26.04
CA ASN A 487 4.53 -30.34 25.28
C ASN A 487 5.72 -30.73 26.16
N LYS A 488 5.82 -32.03 26.48
CA LYS A 488 6.90 -32.62 27.29
C LYS A 488 8.25 -32.68 26.55
N ASN A 489 8.27 -32.55 25.22
CA ASN A 489 9.49 -32.57 24.41
C ASN A 489 10.13 -31.17 24.35
N ARG A 490 11.09 -30.90 25.25
CA ARG A 490 11.82 -29.62 25.34
C ARG A 490 12.41 -29.13 24.00
N SER A 491 12.84 -30.04 23.11
CA SER A 491 13.37 -29.68 21.78
C SER A 491 12.27 -29.17 20.85
N SER A 492 11.15 -29.90 20.78
CA SER A 492 9.95 -29.51 20.04
C SER A 492 9.37 -28.20 20.58
N TYR A 493 9.18 -28.09 21.89
CA TYR A 493 8.67 -26.88 22.54
C TYR A 493 9.46 -25.62 22.15
N PHE A 494 10.80 -25.65 22.19
CA PHE A 494 11.59 -24.49 21.75
C PHE A 494 11.54 -24.24 20.24
N ARG A 495 11.38 -25.27 19.41
CA ARG A 495 11.13 -25.10 17.96
C ARG A 495 9.75 -24.49 17.68
N GLY A 496 8.72 -24.86 18.44
CA GLY A 496 7.39 -24.25 18.37
C GLY A 496 7.42 -22.76 18.68
N TRP A 497 8.18 -22.34 19.69
CA TRP A 497 8.37 -20.90 19.98
C TRP A 497 9.18 -20.15 18.91
N ILE A 498 10.15 -20.80 18.25
CA ILE A 498 10.83 -20.23 17.07
C ILE A 498 9.83 -20.05 15.92
N LEU A 499 9.03 -21.07 15.62
CA LEU A 499 8.01 -21.03 14.57
C LEU A 499 6.98 -19.94 14.83
N LEU A 500 6.42 -19.89 16.04
CA LEU A 500 5.47 -18.86 16.47
C LEU A 500 6.06 -17.46 16.30
N SER A 501 7.28 -17.25 16.81
CA SER A 501 8.00 -15.98 16.68
C SER A 501 8.23 -15.57 15.22
N ILE A 502 8.45 -16.51 14.30
CA ILE A 502 8.59 -16.21 12.88
C ILE A 502 7.24 -15.77 12.30
N CYS A 503 6.18 -16.56 12.48
CA CYS A 503 4.83 -16.24 11.98
C CYS A 503 4.33 -14.87 12.46
N LEU A 504 4.49 -14.55 13.75
CA LEU A 504 4.13 -13.26 14.37
C LEU A 504 4.87 -12.04 13.83
N GLY A 505 5.95 -12.23 13.05
CA GLY A 505 6.69 -11.15 12.40
C GLY A 505 6.36 -10.98 10.91
N ILE A 506 5.31 -11.64 10.42
CA ILE A 506 5.01 -11.75 8.99
C ILE A 506 3.53 -11.52 8.73
N PHE A 507 2.66 -12.18 9.49
CA PHE A 507 1.23 -11.94 9.49
C PHE A 507 0.74 -11.75 10.93
N PRO A 508 -0.39 -11.03 11.14
CA PRO A 508 -1.13 -11.05 12.38
C PRO A 508 -2.21 -12.15 12.35
N PRO A 509 -2.75 -12.57 13.51
CA PRO A 509 -4.02 -13.29 13.57
C PRO A 509 -5.19 -12.39 13.14
N THR A 510 -6.39 -12.94 13.00
CA THR A 510 -7.60 -12.13 12.89
C THR A 510 -7.96 -11.51 14.25
N GLU A 511 -8.79 -10.47 14.23
CA GLU A 511 -9.30 -9.80 15.44
C GLU A 511 -9.99 -10.77 16.41
N ARG A 512 -10.62 -11.83 15.88
CA ARG A 512 -11.31 -12.90 16.63
C ARG A 512 -10.35 -13.69 17.53
N PHE A 513 -9.08 -13.85 17.13
CA PHE A 513 -8.07 -14.59 17.89
C PHE A 513 -7.00 -13.71 18.55
N LEU A 514 -6.82 -12.46 18.10
CA LEU A 514 -5.76 -11.54 18.55
C LEU A 514 -5.59 -11.46 20.08
N LYS A 515 -6.65 -11.18 20.84
CA LYS A 515 -6.58 -11.10 22.32
C LYS A 515 -6.19 -12.43 22.98
N TYR A 516 -6.65 -13.55 22.42
CA TYR A 516 -6.31 -14.89 22.92
C TYR A 516 -4.84 -15.22 22.67
N LEU A 517 -4.31 -14.83 21.51
CA LEU A 517 -2.90 -15.02 21.17
C LEU A 517 -1.97 -14.11 22.00
N GLN A 518 -2.36 -12.84 22.23
CA GLN A 518 -1.66 -11.93 23.13
C GLN A 518 -1.57 -12.51 24.56
N ASN A 519 -2.67 -13.04 25.09
CA ASN A 519 -2.67 -13.70 26.40
C ASN A 519 -1.80 -14.97 26.42
N PHE A 520 -1.88 -15.81 25.38
CA PHE A 520 -1.03 -16.99 25.23
C PHE A 520 0.46 -16.62 25.25
N ILE A 521 0.86 -15.62 24.46
CA ILE A 521 2.23 -15.09 24.42
C ILE A 521 2.67 -14.56 25.79
N ARG A 522 1.79 -13.85 26.52
CA ARG A 522 2.03 -13.35 27.90
C ARG A 522 2.34 -14.48 28.88
N THR A 523 1.75 -15.67 28.71
CA THR A 523 2.07 -16.87 29.50
C THR A 523 3.30 -17.66 29.02
N GLY A 524 3.94 -17.23 27.94
CA GLY A 524 5.10 -17.88 27.34
C GLY A 524 6.38 -17.81 28.20
N PRO A 525 7.44 -18.55 27.81
CA PRO A 525 8.70 -18.55 28.54
C PRO A 525 9.36 -17.16 28.44
N SER A 526 9.94 -16.69 29.56
CA SER A 526 10.35 -15.30 29.78
C SER A 526 11.24 -14.67 28.69
N GLY A 527 12.06 -15.48 28.01
CA GLY A 527 12.91 -15.02 26.90
C GLY A 527 12.24 -14.99 25.52
N TYR A 528 11.02 -15.53 25.35
CA TYR A 528 10.23 -15.44 24.10
C TYR A 528 8.99 -14.56 24.25
N ALA A 529 8.32 -14.56 25.41
CA ALA A 529 7.10 -13.78 25.64
C ALA A 529 7.19 -12.31 25.19
N PRO A 530 8.14 -11.47 25.67
CA PRO A 530 8.25 -10.08 25.23
C PRO A 530 8.69 -9.95 23.76
N TYR A 531 9.52 -10.87 23.27
CA TYR A 531 10.03 -10.85 21.88
C TYR A 531 8.93 -11.17 20.86
N CYS A 532 8.04 -12.12 21.18
CA CYS A 532 6.87 -12.46 20.38
C CYS A 532 5.80 -11.36 20.46
N ALA A 533 5.61 -10.75 21.63
CA ALA A 533 4.66 -9.65 21.81
C ALA A 533 5.05 -8.41 20.99
N GLU A 534 6.32 -8.00 21.03
CA GLU A 534 6.79 -6.87 20.23
C GLU A 534 6.73 -7.17 18.72
N ARG A 535 7.11 -8.38 18.28
CA ARG A 535 6.98 -8.77 16.87
C ARG A 535 5.52 -8.74 16.37
N LEU A 536 4.57 -9.21 17.20
CA LEU A 536 3.14 -9.10 16.90
C LEU A 536 2.71 -7.63 16.79
N ARG A 537 3.07 -6.78 17.77
CA ARG A 537 2.74 -5.34 17.78
C ARG A 537 3.28 -4.63 16.53
N ARG A 538 4.53 -4.92 16.15
CA ARG A 538 5.19 -4.39 14.94
C ARG A 538 4.50 -4.81 13.64
N THR A 539 4.11 -6.09 13.52
CA THR A 539 3.39 -6.61 12.34
C THR A 539 1.96 -6.08 12.26
N VAL A 540 1.28 -5.85 13.40
CA VAL A 540 -0.04 -5.18 13.42
C VAL A 540 0.08 -3.72 12.97
N ALA A 541 1.12 -3.00 13.39
CA ALA A 541 1.33 -1.59 13.04
C ALA A 541 1.75 -1.37 11.57
N ASN A 542 2.71 -2.17 11.07
CA ASN A 542 3.29 -1.97 9.73
C ASN A 542 2.60 -2.79 8.63
N GLY A 543 1.85 -3.85 9.01
CA GLY A 543 1.04 -4.65 8.11
C GLY A 543 1.62 -6.03 7.79
N VAL A 544 0.99 -6.71 6.83
CA VAL A 544 1.35 -8.07 6.41
C VAL A 544 2.54 -8.02 5.44
N ARG A 545 3.50 -8.92 5.64
CA ARG A 545 4.62 -9.19 4.73
C ARG A 545 4.17 -9.91 3.46
N GLY A 546 4.77 -9.58 2.32
CA GLY A 546 4.47 -10.21 1.04
C GLY A 546 5.22 -11.52 0.80
N GLU A 547 6.37 -11.73 1.46
CA GLU A 547 7.25 -12.87 1.24
C GLU A 547 7.44 -13.73 2.50
N PRO A 548 7.79 -15.03 2.35
CA PRO A 548 8.21 -15.87 3.46
C PRO A 548 9.51 -15.37 4.12
N PRO A 549 9.88 -15.88 5.32
CA PRO A 549 11.03 -15.36 6.06
C PRO A 549 12.35 -15.58 5.32
N SER A 550 13.21 -14.57 5.36
CA SER A 550 14.63 -14.70 4.98
C SER A 550 15.39 -15.58 5.97
N TRP A 551 16.49 -16.20 5.50
CA TRP A 551 17.48 -16.90 6.31
C TRP A 551 18.01 -16.03 7.46
N LEU A 552 18.19 -14.72 7.23
CA LEU A 552 18.60 -13.78 8.26
C LEU A 552 17.58 -13.69 9.40
N GLU A 553 16.28 -13.69 9.09
CA GLU A 553 15.18 -13.69 10.07
C GLU A 553 15.16 -15.00 10.89
N LEU A 554 15.45 -16.13 10.23
CA LEU A 554 15.57 -17.44 10.87
C LEU A 554 16.76 -17.50 11.85
N GLN A 555 17.92 -16.96 11.47
CA GLN A 555 19.09 -16.92 12.38
C GLN A 555 18.89 -15.92 13.52
N ALA A 556 18.28 -14.76 13.25
CA ALA A 556 17.93 -13.78 14.27
C ALA A 556 16.96 -14.37 15.30
N THR A 557 15.89 -15.04 14.85
CA THR A 557 14.93 -15.69 15.77
C THR A 557 15.57 -16.80 16.61
N LYS A 558 16.43 -17.64 15.99
CA LYS A 558 17.17 -18.71 16.69
C LYS A 558 18.13 -18.18 17.75
N THR A 559 18.83 -17.07 17.47
CA THR A 559 19.89 -16.53 18.35
C THR A 559 19.42 -15.39 19.26
N LYS A 560 18.24 -14.82 18.98
CA LYS A 560 17.66 -13.61 19.61
C LYS A 560 18.55 -12.37 19.53
N LYS A 561 19.45 -12.34 18.55
CA LYS A 561 20.25 -11.15 18.23
C LYS A 561 19.42 -10.19 17.36
N PRO A 562 19.57 -8.87 17.54
CA PRO A 562 19.00 -7.90 16.61
C PRO A 562 19.59 -8.11 15.21
N MET A 563 18.79 -7.89 14.18
CA MET A 563 19.29 -7.87 12.80
C MET A 563 19.88 -6.50 12.50
N VAL A 564 20.97 -6.50 11.74
CA VAL A 564 21.64 -5.29 11.27
C VAL A 564 22.00 -5.52 9.81
N VAL A 565 21.60 -4.59 8.95
CA VAL A 565 21.91 -4.62 7.51
C VAL A 565 22.74 -3.40 7.13
N SER A 566 23.57 -3.55 6.10
CA SER A 566 24.46 -2.49 5.62
C SER A 566 23.84 -1.81 4.40
N VAL A 567 23.61 -0.49 4.49
CA VAL A 567 23.10 0.33 3.39
C VAL A 567 24.21 1.27 2.92
N THR A 568 24.53 1.23 1.62
CA THR A 568 25.57 2.07 1.01
C THR A 568 24.97 3.36 0.45
N LEU A 569 25.52 4.50 0.85
CA LEU A 569 25.21 5.82 0.32
C LEU A 569 25.88 6.03 -1.04
N MET A 570 25.40 7.01 -1.81
CA MET A 570 25.98 7.32 -3.13
C MET A 570 27.38 7.96 -3.06
N ASP A 571 27.79 8.48 -1.89
CA ASP A 571 29.18 8.90 -1.61
C ASP A 571 30.13 7.74 -1.25
N GLY A 572 29.64 6.49 -1.22
CA GLY A 572 30.41 5.28 -0.91
C GLY A 572 30.45 4.90 0.57
N ARG A 573 30.05 5.79 1.50
CA ARG A 573 29.93 5.44 2.92
C ARG A 573 28.87 4.37 3.10
N THR A 574 29.08 3.44 4.04
CA THR A 574 28.11 2.38 4.35
C THR A 574 27.67 2.50 5.81
N ILE A 575 26.36 2.51 6.04
CA ILE A 575 25.73 2.67 7.34
C ILE A 575 25.07 1.37 7.76
N SER A 576 25.40 0.90 8.97
CA SER A 576 24.70 -0.19 9.64
C SER A 576 23.35 0.29 10.16
N VAL A 577 22.26 -0.26 9.63
CA VAL A 577 20.87 0.02 10.03
C VAL A 577 20.35 -1.16 10.85
N PRO A 578 19.88 -0.96 12.09
CA PRO A 578 19.18 -2.00 12.83
C PRO A 578 17.80 -2.25 12.20
N VAL A 579 17.41 -3.51 12.05
CA VAL A 579 16.12 -3.89 11.45
C VAL A 579 15.45 -5.02 12.22
N ASP A 580 14.14 -5.17 11.99
CA ASP A 580 13.32 -6.29 12.38
C ASP A 580 12.51 -6.83 11.18
N SER A 581 11.72 -7.88 11.39
CA SER A 581 10.88 -8.47 10.34
C SER A 581 9.81 -7.53 9.78
N ALA A 582 9.47 -6.43 10.47
CA ALA A 582 8.45 -5.48 10.07
C ALA A 582 9.02 -4.16 9.55
N THR A 583 10.34 -4.05 9.39
CA THR A 583 10.98 -2.77 9.05
C THR A 583 10.68 -2.35 7.60
N THR A 584 10.09 -1.18 7.46
CA THR A 584 9.66 -0.60 6.17
C THR A 584 10.75 0.26 5.51
N SER A 585 10.60 0.47 4.20
CA SER A 585 11.41 1.41 3.41
C SER A 585 11.34 2.84 3.94
N ARG A 586 10.17 3.27 4.45
CA ARG A 586 9.98 4.54 5.18
C ARG A 586 10.83 4.63 6.44
N GLU A 587 10.73 3.65 7.34
CA GLU A 587 11.50 3.63 8.59
C GLU A 587 13.01 3.62 8.33
N MET A 588 13.47 2.80 7.37
CA MET A 588 14.87 2.77 6.96
C MET A 588 15.33 4.12 6.38
N SER A 589 14.54 4.74 5.50
CA SER A 589 14.86 6.04 4.90
C SER A 589 14.88 7.16 5.94
N GLN A 590 13.97 7.15 6.90
CA GLN A 590 13.94 8.10 8.02
C GLN A 590 15.15 7.91 8.95
N PHE A 591 15.51 6.67 9.29
CA PHE A 591 16.71 6.38 10.09
C PHE A 591 17.98 6.86 9.39
N LEU A 592 18.13 6.57 8.09
CA LEU A 592 19.28 7.00 7.29
C LEU A 592 19.36 8.52 7.19
N ALA A 593 18.23 9.19 6.89
CA ALA A 593 18.15 10.65 6.83
C ALA A 593 18.59 11.29 8.16
N GLN A 594 18.06 10.83 9.30
CA GLN A 594 18.47 11.29 10.63
C GLN A 594 19.95 11.02 10.90
N LYS A 595 20.46 9.84 10.51
CA LYS A 595 21.86 9.43 10.72
C LYS A 595 22.86 10.30 9.95
N VAL A 596 22.51 10.75 8.74
CA VAL A 596 23.34 11.65 7.92
C VAL A 596 23.00 13.13 8.09
N LYS A 597 21.92 13.47 8.82
CA LYS A 597 21.35 14.82 9.00
C LYS A 597 20.77 15.46 7.73
N LEU A 598 20.24 14.63 6.82
CA LEU A 598 19.52 15.07 5.62
C LEU A 598 18.26 15.84 6.01
N LYS A 599 18.02 16.99 5.38
CA LYS A 599 16.82 17.83 5.54
C LYS A 599 15.86 17.63 4.37
N ASP A 600 16.35 17.69 3.12
CA ASP A 600 15.57 17.36 1.93
C ASP A 600 15.48 15.84 1.79
N THR A 601 14.61 15.24 2.58
CA THR A 601 14.38 13.79 2.59
C THR A 601 13.45 13.33 1.47
N PHE A 602 12.74 14.24 0.79
CA PHE A 602 11.77 13.86 -0.23
C PHE A 602 12.47 13.19 -1.43
N GLY A 603 11.88 12.10 -1.90
CA GLY A 603 12.34 11.40 -3.10
C GLY A 603 13.72 10.76 -2.99
N PHE A 604 14.28 10.67 -1.78
CA PHE A 604 15.29 9.66 -1.47
C PHE A 604 14.59 8.36 -1.09
N SER A 605 15.07 7.26 -1.64
CA SER A 605 14.46 5.94 -1.51
C SER A 605 15.52 4.87 -1.25
N ALA A 606 15.10 3.80 -0.57
CA ALA A 606 15.88 2.59 -0.45
C ALA A 606 15.81 1.79 -1.76
N TYR A 607 16.94 1.27 -2.21
CA TYR A 607 17.05 0.38 -3.38
C TYR A 607 17.73 -0.92 -2.95
N VAL A 608 17.38 -2.02 -3.62
CA VAL A 608 18.08 -3.30 -3.51
C VAL A 608 18.70 -3.68 -4.86
N ALA A 609 19.86 -4.32 -4.82
CA ALA A 609 20.54 -4.85 -5.98
C ALA A 609 21.00 -6.29 -5.72
N ILE A 610 20.89 -7.17 -6.72
CA ILE A 610 21.49 -8.49 -6.71
C ILE A 610 21.91 -8.92 -8.13
N TYR A 611 23.15 -9.36 -8.27
CA TYR A 611 23.79 -9.62 -9.57
C TYR A 611 23.71 -8.39 -10.50
N ASP A 612 22.98 -8.53 -11.60
CA ASP A 612 22.65 -7.55 -12.64
C ASP A 612 21.34 -6.78 -12.36
N LYS A 613 20.49 -7.25 -11.45
CA LYS A 613 19.18 -6.66 -11.16
C LYS A 613 19.27 -5.58 -10.08
N VAL A 614 18.56 -4.47 -10.28
CA VAL A 614 18.38 -3.39 -9.31
C VAL A 614 16.90 -2.99 -9.29
N TRP A 615 16.33 -2.72 -8.11
CA TRP A 615 14.99 -2.14 -8.01
C TRP A 615 14.82 -1.24 -6.78
N SER A 616 13.87 -0.30 -6.90
CA SER A 616 13.48 0.59 -5.81
C SER A 616 12.55 -0.14 -4.83
N LEU A 617 12.71 0.18 -3.55
CA LEU A 617 11.78 -0.12 -2.47
C LEU A 617 11.06 1.15 -1.98
N GLY A 618 11.28 2.28 -2.65
CA GLY A 618 10.69 3.57 -2.29
C GLY A 618 11.07 4.07 -0.90
N SER A 619 10.13 4.82 -0.31
CA SER A 619 10.10 5.28 1.09
C SER A 619 8.66 5.17 1.65
N GLY A 620 7.94 4.14 1.20
CA GLY A 620 6.55 3.82 1.52
C GLY A 620 6.42 2.71 2.57
N ARG A 621 5.49 1.76 2.33
CA ARG A 621 5.16 0.67 3.26
C ARG A 621 5.82 -0.66 2.88
N GLU A 622 6.72 -0.66 1.90
CA GLU A 622 7.44 -1.83 1.42
C GLU A 622 8.37 -2.37 2.51
N HIS A 623 8.29 -3.66 2.83
CA HIS A 623 9.13 -4.26 3.87
C HIS A 623 10.52 -4.62 3.33
N ILE A 624 11.58 -4.13 3.98
CA ILE A 624 12.98 -4.39 3.57
C ILE A 624 13.29 -5.90 3.55
N MET A 625 12.70 -6.67 4.47
CA MET A 625 12.93 -8.11 4.56
C MET A 625 12.21 -8.92 3.47
N ASP A 626 11.17 -8.38 2.81
CA ASP A 626 10.58 -9.04 1.62
C ASP A 626 11.57 -8.99 0.45
N ALA A 627 12.17 -7.82 0.20
CA ALA A 627 13.20 -7.66 -0.83
C ALA A 627 14.42 -8.57 -0.61
N ILE A 628 14.89 -8.69 0.63
CA ILE A 628 15.98 -9.61 0.99
C ILE A 628 15.55 -11.08 0.80
N SER A 629 14.30 -11.44 1.14
CA SER A 629 13.78 -12.79 0.90
C SER A 629 13.68 -13.12 -0.59
N GLN A 630 13.29 -12.17 -1.44
CA GLN A 630 13.30 -12.32 -2.91
C GLN A 630 14.72 -12.54 -3.44
N CYS A 631 15.69 -11.77 -2.94
CA CYS A 631 17.11 -11.93 -3.25
C CYS A 631 17.65 -13.32 -2.89
N GLU A 632 17.31 -13.85 -1.70
CA GLU A 632 17.70 -15.20 -1.29
C GLU A 632 17.02 -16.30 -2.13
N GLN A 633 15.73 -16.14 -2.45
CA GLN A 633 14.97 -17.07 -3.29
C GLN A 633 15.49 -17.09 -4.74
N GLU A 634 15.89 -15.96 -5.31
CA GLU A 634 16.55 -15.86 -6.62
C GLU A 634 17.86 -16.67 -6.65
N VAL A 635 18.66 -16.58 -5.59
CA VAL A 635 19.93 -17.31 -5.46
C VAL A 635 19.70 -18.81 -5.34
N LYS A 636 18.71 -19.22 -4.53
CA LYS A 636 18.29 -20.62 -4.44
C LYS A 636 17.83 -21.20 -5.79
N ARG A 637 17.05 -20.41 -6.56
CA ARG A 637 16.59 -20.81 -7.90
C ARG A 637 17.73 -20.97 -8.91
N LYS A 638 18.85 -20.27 -8.70
CA LYS A 638 20.11 -20.44 -9.47
C LYS A 638 21.02 -21.55 -8.93
N GLY A 639 20.55 -22.38 -7.98
CA GLY A 639 21.33 -23.47 -7.36
C GLY A 639 22.31 -23.01 -6.26
N GLY A 640 22.27 -21.74 -5.87
CA GLY A 640 23.09 -21.19 -4.78
C GLY A 640 22.49 -21.45 -3.40
N GLN A 641 23.23 -21.05 -2.35
CA GLN A 641 22.77 -21.08 -0.96
C GLN A 641 22.26 -19.70 -0.52
N GLU A 642 21.12 -19.66 0.16
CA GLU A 642 20.45 -18.43 0.63
C GLU A 642 21.39 -17.56 1.48
N GLN A 643 22.16 -18.19 2.37
CA GLN A 643 23.11 -17.52 3.28
C GLN A 643 24.27 -16.78 2.58
N HIS A 644 24.50 -17.06 1.30
CA HIS A 644 25.56 -16.44 0.49
C HIS A 644 24.98 -15.52 -0.61
N ALA A 645 23.72 -15.10 -0.49
CA ALA A 645 23.07 -14.24 -1.45
C ALA A 645 23.77 -12.86 -1.56
N PRO A 646 24.32 -12.48 -2.74
CA PRO A 646 25.15 -11.28 -2.88
C PRO A 646 24.31 -10.01 -3.08
N TRP A 647 23.29 -9.82 -2.24
CA TRP A 647 22.44 -8.62 -2.28
C TRP A 647 23.14 -7.41 -1.65
N ARG A 648 22.74 -6.22 -2.06
CA ARG A 648 23.21 -4.93 -1.54
C ARG A 648 22.05 -3.96 -1.42
N LEU A 649 22.06 -3.14 -0.37
CA LEU A 649 21.10 -2.05 -0.19
C LEU A 649 21.78 -0.72 -0.48
N TYR A 650 21.08 0.17 -1.18
CA TYR A 650 21.52 1.52 -1.53
C TYR A 650 20.50 2.57 -1.06
N PHE A 651 20.97 3.79 -0.80
CA PHE A 651 20.12 4.94 -0.51
C PHE A 651 20.47 6.08 -1.48
N ARG A 652 19.54 6.40 -2.39
CA ARG A 652 19.74 7.29 -3.55
C ARG A 652 18.48 8.11 -3.85
N LYS A 653 18.62 9.17 -4.65
CA LYS A 653 17.49 9.97 -5.15
C LYS A 653 16.78 9.19 -6.27
N GLU A 654 15.48 9.00 -6.12
CA GLU A 654 14.54 8.41 -7.07
C GLU A 654 13.74 9.47 -7.81
N ILE A 655 13.40 10.58 -7.14
CA ILE A 655 12.51 11.60 -7.70
C ILE A 655 12.81 13.01 -7.13
N PHE A 656 12.65 14.03 -7.96
CA PHE A 656 12.73 15.45 -7.56
C PHE A 656 11.34 16.04 -7.36
N THR A 657 11.20 17.03 -6.46
CA THR A 657 10.01 17.90 -6.48
C THR A 657 10.10 18.91 -7.64
N PRO A 658 8.97 19.40 -8.17
CA PRO A 658 8.94 20.51 -9.13
C PRO A 658 9.62 21.80 -8.62
N TRP A 659 9.76 21.97 -7.30
CA TRP A 659 10.40 23.09 -6.63
C TRP A 659 11.72 22.71 -5.90
N HIS A 660 12.39 21.63 -6.32
CA HIS A 660 13.64 21.21 -5.68
C HIS A 660 14.74 22.29 -5.83
N ASP A 661 15.46 22.54 -4.74
CA ASP A 661 16.43 23.62 -4.61
C ASP A 661 17.66 23.12 -3.83
N CYS A 662 18.79 23.06 -4.54
CA CYS A 662 20.07 22.59 -4.03
C CYS A 662 20.65 23.47 -2.90
N GLY A 663 20.15 24.69 -2.71
CA GLY A 663 20.61 25.61 -1.66
C GLY A 663 20.07 25.31 -0.26
N GLN A 664 18.96 24.57 -0.15
CA GLN A 664 18.31 24.30 1.15
C GLN A 664 19.04 23.26 1.99
N ASP A 665 19.70 22.31 1.32
CA ASP A 665 20.40 21.19 1.96
C ASP A 665 21.67 20.77 1.19
N PRO A 666 22.88 21.15 1.66
CA PRO A 666 24.12 20.74 1.01
C PRO A 666 24.40 19.23 1.13
N ILE A 667 23.73 18.50 2.03
CA ILE A 667 23.87 17.05 2.19
C ILE A 667 23.04 16.33 1.11
N SER A 668 21.83 16.82 0.82
CA SER A 668 21.04 16.39 -0.35
C SER A 668 21.87 16.62 -1.63
N THR A 669 22.38 17.84 -1.82
CA THR A 669 23.18 18.22 -3.00
C THR A 669 24.46 17.38 -3.15
N GLU A 670 25.22 17.08 -2.09
CA GLU A 670 26.40 16.19 -2.18
C GLU A 670 26.01 14.76 -2.57
N LEU A 671 24.97 14.18 -1.95
CA LEU A 671 24.56 12.80 -2.25
C LEU A 671 24.04 12.65 -3.68
N ILE A 672 23.27 13.63 -4.17
CA ILE A 672 22.76 13.63 -5.55
C ILE A 672 23.90 13.90 -6.54
N TYR A 673 24.82 14.81 -6.23
CA TYR A 673 26.02 15.05 -7.03
C TYR A 673 26.88 13.77 -7.18
N ARG A 674 27.13 13.05 -6.09
CA ARG A 674 27.86 11.76 -6.14
C ARG A 674 27.11 10.68 -6.91
N GLN A 675 25.78 10.66 -6.82
CA GLN A 675 24.93 9.81 -7.66
C GLN A 675 25.10 10.13 -9.15
N VAL A 676 25.06 11.40 -9.54
CA VAL A 676 25.21 11.82 -10.96
C VAL A 676 26.57 11.41 -11.53
N ILE A 677 27.66 11.72 -10.84
CA ILE A 677 29.02 11.35 -11.29
C ILE A 677 29.19 9.82 -11.37
N ARG A 678 28.66 9.08 -10.39
CA ARG A 678 28.72 7.62 -10.41
C ARG A 678 27.86 7.03 -11.53
N GLY A 679 26.66 7.57 -11.75
CA GLY A 679 25.77 7.17 -12.84
C GLY A 679 26.42 7.37 -14.21
N PHE A 680 27.14 8.48 -14.41
CA PHE A 680 27.97 8.69 -15.59
C PHE A 680 29.01 7.58 -15.78
N LYS A 681 29.81 7.28 -14.75
CA LYS A 681 30.89 6.28 -14.88
C LYS A 681 30.40 4.90 -15.29
N PHE A 682 29.22 4.51 -14.82
CA PHE A 682 28.60 3.22 -15.13
C PHE A 682 27.64 3.25 -16.34
N GLY A 683 27.43 4.41 -16.98
CA GLY A 683 26.52 4.56 -18.12
C GLY A 683 25.03 4.51 -17.77
N GLU A 684 24.67 4.79 -16.51
CA GLU A 684 23.29 5.01 -16.06
C GLU A 684 22.73 6.31 -16.67
N TYR A 685 23.55 7.37 -16.66
CA TYR A 685 23.22 8.67 -17.26
C TYR A 685 24.09 8.90 -18.50
N MET A 686 23.43 9.26 -19.61
CA MET A 686 24.06 9.49 -20.91
C MET A 686 23.62 10.85 -21.44
N CYS A 687 24.57 11.61 -22.00
CA CYS A 687 24.28 12.83 -22.77
C CYS A 687 24.18 12.50 -24.26
N GLU A 688 23.48 13.36 -25.02
CA GLU A 688 23.38 13.23 -26.48
C GLU A 688 24.63 13.76 -27.21
N LYS A 689 25.37 14.68 -26.58
CA LYS A 689 26.59 15.30 -27.13
C LYS A 689 27.82 14.94 -26.31
N GLU A 690 28.98 14.89 -26.95
CA GLU A 690 30.25 14.70 -26.25
C GLU A 690 30.60 15.90 -25.36
N ASP A 691 30.26 17.12 -25.79
CA ASP A 691 30.57 18.36 -25.08
C ASP A 691 29.91 18.42 -23.68
N ASP A 692 28.71 17.85 -23.54
CA ASP A 692 28.01 17.76 -22.24
C ASP A 692 28.80 16.88 -21.25
N PHE A 693 29.43 15.79 -21.71
CA PHE A 693 30.30 14.97 -20.86
C PHE A 693 31.57 15.73 -20.46
N VAL A 694 32.12 16.56 -21.35
CA VAL A 694 33.30 17.40 -21.07
C VAL A 694 32.96 18.49 -20.06
N ASP A 695 31.88 19.24 -20.25
CA ASP A 695 31.40 20.28 -19.31
C ASP A 695 31.19 19.73 -17.89
N LEU A 696 30.56 18.56 -17.77
CA LEU A 696 30.27 17.94 -16.47
C LEU A 696 31.53 17.32 -15.85
N ALA A 697 32.48 16.84 -16.65
CA ALA A 697 33.81 16.46 -16.18
C ALA A 697 34.62 17.69 -15.71
N VAL A 698 34.57 18.83 -16.40
CA VAL A 698 35.21 20.09 -15.99
C VAL A 698 34.61 20.62 -14.68
N LYS A 699 33.29 20.52 -14.51
CA LYS A 699 32.61 20.81 -13.24
C LYS A 699 33.05 19.85 -12.12
N HIS A 700 33.20 18.55 -12.42
CA HIS A 700 33.75 17.58 -11.47
C HIS A 700 35.19 17.93 -11.07
N PHE A 701 36.04 18.28 -12.04
CA PHE A 701 37.41 18.72 -11.84
C PHE A 701 37.47 19.88 -10.85
N TYR A 702 36.76 20.98 -11.13
CA TYR A 702 36.78 22.18 -10.28
C TYR A 702 36.28 21.91 -8.86
N VAL A 703 35.32 21.00 -8.70
CA VAL A 703 34.80 20.60 -7.39
C VAL A 703 35.82 19.78 -6.56
N GLN A 704 36.75 19.06 -7.20
CA GLN A 704 37.77 18.24 -6.52
C GLN A 704 39.10 18.99 -6.33
N TYR A 705 39.53 19.76 -7.32
CA TYR A 705 40.88 20.34 -7.42
C TYR A 705 40.90 21.88 -7.51
N GLY A 706 39.74 22.55 -7.60
CA GLY A 706 39.67 24.00 -7.76
C GLY A 706 40.22 24.48 -9.10
N SER A 707 41.05 25.53 -9.08
CA SER A 707 41.68 26.13 -10.27
C SER A 707 43.09 25.59 -10.59
N ASP A 708 43.47 24.44 -10.03
CA ASP A 708 44.69 23.71 -10.44
C ASP A 708 44.55 23.22 -11.90
N SER A 709 45.65 23.11 -12.66
CA SER A 709 45.65 22.65 -14.05
C SER A 709 46.48 21.38 -14.29
N GLY A 710 46.89 20.68 -13.22
CA GLY A 710 47.66 19.44 -13.31
C GLY A 710 46.99 18.36 -14.17
N GLY A 711 47.68 17.90 -15.23
CA GLY A 711 47.14 16.89 -16.17
C GLY A 711 46.82 15.53 -15.54
N GLU A 712 47.50 15.14 -14.46
CA GLU A 712 47.17 13.93 -13.70
C GLU A 712 45.83 14.06 -12.96
N ASN A 713 45.46 15.27 -12.52
CA ASN A 713 44.11 15.51 -11.98
C ASN A 713 43.05 15.33 -13.07
N ALA A 714 43.32 15.81 -14.30
CA ALA A 714 42.42 15.62 -15.44
C ALA A 714 42.24 14.14 -15.79
N LYS A 715 43.32 13.35 -15.71
CA LYS A 715 43.29 11.89 -15.84
C LYS A 715 42.40 11.23 -14.78
N ASN A 716 42.59 11.58 -13.51
CA ASN A 716 41.75 11.08 -12.42
C ASN A 716 40.27 11.43 -12.60
N VAL A 717 39.96 12.64 -13.09
CA VAL A 717 38.58 13.07 -13.42
C VAL A 717 38.00 12.27 -14.59
N VAL A 718 38.75 12.07 -15.67
CA VAL A 718 38.33 11.26 -16.82
C VAL A 718 38.06 9.82 -16.39
N GLN A 719 38.93 9.22 -15.58
CA GLN A 719 38.71 7.88 -15.03
C GLN A 719 37.50 7.81 -14.09
N ALA A 720 37.17 8.88 -13.36
CA ALA A 720 36.04 8.94 -12.44
C ALA A 720 34.69 9.25 -13.11
N CYS A 721 34.68 9.92 -14.27
CA CYS A 721 33.45 10.38 -14.93
C CYS A 721 33.13 9.65 -16.24
N ILE A 722 34.11 9.42 -17.11
CA ILE A 722 33.89 8.88 -18.46
C ILE A 722 33.71 7.37 -18.40
N ASN A 723 32.62 6.85 -18.97
CA ASN A 723 32.33 5.42 -18.96
C ASN A 723 33.33 4.62 -19.83
N ASN A 724 33.45 3.32 -19.56
CA ASN A 724 34.46 2.50 -20.24
C ASN A 724 34.19 2.35 -21.75
N SER A 725 32.95 2.45 -22.22
CA SER A 725 32.61 2.37 -23.65
C SER A 725 33.02 3.62 -24.44
N LEU A 726 32.98 4.81 -23.81
CA LEU A 726 33.49 6.05 -24.38
C LEU A 726 35.03 6.10 -24.39
N LEU A 727 35.68 5.40 -23.43
CA LEU A 727 37.13 5.17 -23.43
C LEU A 727 37.57 4.11 -24.45
N GLU A 728 36.72 3.10 -24.74
CA GLU A 728 36.94 2.16 -25.85
C GLU A 728 36.74 2.82 -27.23
N ALA A 729 35.84 3.81 -27.34
CA ALA A 729 35.56 4.53 -28.59
C ALA A 729 36.54 5.68 -28.90
N LYS A 730 37.13 6.31 -27.86
CA LYS A 730 38.07 7.43 -27.96
C LYS A 730 39.07 7.34 -26.80
N SER A 731 40.37 7.42 -27.09
CA SER A 731 41.41 7.13 -26.11
C SER A 731 41.39 8.06 -24.89
N GLU A 732 41.91 7.56 -23.76
CA GLU A 732 41.95 8.28 -22.48
C GLU A 732 42.69 9.61 -22.60
N GLU A 733 43.80 9.65 -23.34
CA GLU A 733 44.62 10.84 -23.55
C GLU A 733 43.85 11.96 -24.27
N LYS A 734 42.99 11.60 -25.24
CA LYS A 734 42.17 12.57 -25.96
C LYS A 734 41.03 13.10 -25.08
N TRP A 735 40.43 12.28 -24.23
CA TRP A 735 39.48 12.75 -23.21
C TRP A 735 40.16 13.68 -22.20
N VAL A 736 41.37 13.33 -21.73
CA VAL A 736 42.17 14.17 -20.82
C VAL A 736 42.52 15.51 -21.48
N GLN A 737 42.91 15.52 -22.76
CA GLN A 737 43.13 16.75 -23.51
C GLN A 737 41.87 17.60 -23.60
N MET A 738 40.72 17.03 -23.99
CA MET A 738 39.45 17.74 -24.10
C MET A 738 39.01 18.36 -22.75
N VAL A 739 39.11 17.61 -21.64
CA VAL A 739 38.79 18.10 -20.29
C VAL A 739 39.78 19.16 -19.82
N THR A 740 41.08 19.03 -20.14
CA THR A 740 42.10 20.02 -19.76
C THR A 740 41.89 21.34 -20.50
N THR A 741 41.70 21.31 -21.83
CA THR A 741 41.41 22.51 -22.63
C THR A 741 40.11 23.18 -22.18
N ALA A 742 39.02 22.42 -21.99
CA ALA A 742 37.75 22.98 -21.54
C ALA A 742 37.77 23.47 -20.07
N HIS A 743 38.70 23.00 -19.24
CA HIS A 743 38.96 23.58 -17.91
C HIS A 743 39.73 24.90 -18.03
N LEU A 744 40.77 24.96 -18.88
CA LEU A 744 41.58 26.15 -19.13
C LEU A 744 40.78 27.31 -19.76
N GLU A 745 39.90 27.00 -20.70
CA GLU A 745 38.99 27.95 -21.37
C GLU A 745 37.70 28.18 -20.56
N GLY A 746 37.43 27.33 -19.57
CA GLY A 746 36.20 27.32 -18.80
C GLY A 746 36.06 28.51 -17.83
N PRO A 747 34.82 28.93 -17.50
CA PRO A 747 34.58 30.08 -16.64
C PRO A 747 35.00 29.85 -15.17
N TYR A 748 35.49 28.66 -14.82
CA TYR A 748 35.73 28.21 -13.44
C TYR A 748 37.12 28.59 -12.91
N ILE A 749 38.19 28.53 -13.71
CA ILE A 749 39.57 28.85 -13.24
C ILE A 749 39.64 30.26 -12.65
N ASN A 750 39.13 31.25 -13.39
CA ASN A 750 39.12 32.66 -12.99
C ASN A 750 37.97 33.02 -12.03
N SER A 751 37.17 32.03 -11.61
CA SER A 751 35.94 32.24 -10.85
C SER A 751 36.14 32.10 -9.34
N ARG A 752 35.40 32.91 -8.59
CA ARG A 752 35.23 32.79 -7.13
C ARG A 752 33.91 32.08 -6.73
N LYS A 753 33.26 31.34 -7.65
CA LYS A 753 32.10 30.49 -7.31
C LYS A 753 32.50 29.47 -6.25
N ARG A 754 31.61 29.12 -5.32
CA ARG A 754 31.90 28.10 -4.30
C ARG A 754 31.66 26.73 -4.92
N THR A 755 32.41 25.71 -4.48
CA THR A 755 32.23 24.33 -4.96
C THR A 755 30.83 23.78 -4.70
N ALA A 756 30.12 24.30 -3.69
CA ALA A 756 28.70 24.00 -3.45
C ALA A 756 27.78 24.51 -4.58
N ASP A 757 28.06 25.70 -5.12
CA ASP A 757 27.29 26.30 -6.22
C ASP A 757 27.49 25.48 -7.51
N VAL A 758 28.72 25.02 -7.78
CA VAL A 758 29.03 24.18 -8.95
C VAL A 758 28.45 22.76 -8.82
N LYS A 759 28.37 22.18 -7.61
CA LYS A 759 27.61 20.94 -7.38
C LYS A 759 26.12 21.12 -7.67
N ALA A 760 25.54 22.26 -7.28
CA ALA A 760 24.15 22.60 -7.59
C ALA A 760 23.92 22.73 -9.11
N GLU A 761 24.87 23.29 -9.87
CA GLU A 761 24.82 23.31 -11.35
C GLU A 761 24.75 21.90 -11.94
N VAL A 762 25.57 20.95 -11.47
CA VAL A 762 25.54 19.54 -11.91
C VAL A 762 24.22 18.84 -11.54
N VAL A 763 23.70 19.06 -10.32
CA VAL A 763 22.42 18.47 -9.89
C VAL A 763 21.23 19.05 -10.68
N ASN A 764 21.23 20.35 -10.95
CA ASN A 764 20.19 20.98 -11.76
C ASN A 764 20.25 20.56 -13.23
N TYR A 765 21.44 20.38 -13.81
CA TYR A 765 21.59 19.75 -15.13
C TYR A 765 20.95 18.35 -15.12
N ALA A 766 21.33 17.50 -14.16
CA ALA A 766 20.84 16.12 -14.08
C ALA A 766 19.31 16.02 -13.95
N ARG A 767 18.72 16.88 -13.12
CA ARG A 767 17.27 17.04 -12.96
C ARG A 767 16.60 17.38 -14.30
N ASN A 768 17.18 18.31 -15.07
CA ASN A 768 16.59 18.82 -16.30
C ASN A 768 16.75 17.87 -17.48
N THR A 769 17.91 17.21 -17.61
CA THR A 769 18.25 16.34 -18.75
C THR A 769 17.64 14.94 -18.64
N TRP A 770 17.49 14.39 -17.41
CA TRP A 770 17.03 13.00 -17.21
C TRP A 770 15.76 12.83 -16.35
N PRO A 771 14.67 13.60 -16.56
CA PRO A 771 13.46 13.48 -15.74
C PRO A 771 12.83 12.08 -15.74
N MET A 772 13.06 11.28 -16.80
CA MET A 772 12.62 9.88 -16.84
C MET A 772 13.38 8.96 -15.87
N PHE A 773 14.67 9.19 -15.64
CA PHE A 773 15.46 8.43 -14.66
C PHE A 773 15.13 8.85 -13.22
N PHE A 774 14.67 10.09 -13.04
CA PHE A 774 14.16 10.61 -11.76
C PHE A 774 12.62 10.58 -11.67
N SER A 775 12.04 9.43 -12.05
CA SER A 775 10.60 9.14 -11.99
C SER A 775 10.28 8.01 -11.00
N LYS A 776 9.18 8.14 -10.23
CA LYS A 776 8.56 6.96 -9.60
C LYS A 776 7.64 6.28 -10.62
N PHE A 777 7.76 4.96 -10.75
CA PHE A 777 7.03 4.14 -11.73
C PHE A 777 5.96 3.29 -11.06
N PHE A 778 4.79 3.16 -11.71
CA PHE A 778 3.65 2.40 -11.20
C PHE A 778 3.01 1.56 -12.31
N GLU A 779 2.76 0.27 -12.09
CA GLU A 779 1.90 -0.49 -13.00
C GLU A 779 0.42 -0.08 -12.84
N VAL A 780 -0.28 0.12 -13.97
CA VAL A 780 -1.71 0.41 -13.99
C VAL A 780 -2.45 -0.36 -15.08
N VAL A 781 -3.77 -0.52 -14.89
CA VAL A 781 -4.71 -1.00 -15.91
C VAL A 781 -5.83 0.02 -16.09
N LYS A 782 -5.98 0.56 -17.30
CA LYS A 782 -7.07 1.49 -17.64
C LYS A 782 -8.42 0.76 -17.58
N ARG A 783 -9.33 1.26 -16.73
CA ARG A 783 -10.74 0.85 -16.67
C ARG A 783 -11.60 1.67 -17.63
N SER A 784 -11.40 2.98 -17.68
CA SER A 784 -12.12 3.89 -18.58
C SER A 784 -11.26 5.09 -18.99
N GLY A 785 -11.72 5.81 -20.01
CA GLY A 785 -11.06 7.00 -20.56
C GLY A 785 -10.56 6.85 -22.00
N PRO A 786 -9.99 7.93 -22.58
CA PRO A 786 -9.57 8.03 -23.99
C PRO A 786 -8.84 6.82 -24.57
N ALA A 787 -8.96 6.63 -25.88
CA ALA A 787 -8.29 5.54 -26.59
C ALA A 787 -6.77 5.64 -26.45
N LEU A 788 -6.15 4.53 -26.02
CA LEU A 788 -4.71 4.33 -25.93
C LEU A 788 -4.40 3.00 -26.62
N SER A 789 -3.19 2.83 -27.16
CA SER A 789 -2.83 1.60 -27.88
C SER A 789 -2.67 0.36 -27.00
N LYS A 790 -2.74 0.49 -25.66
CA LYS A 790 -2.83 -0.59 -24.69
C LYS A 790 -3.64 -0.17 -23.46
N ASN A 791 -4.25 -1.14 -22.78
CA ASN A 791 -4.95 -0.95 -21.51
C ASN A 791 -4.09 -1.25 -20.27
N LYS A 792 -3.06 -2.11 -20.35
CA LYS A 792 -2.00 -2.22 -19.32
C LYS A 792 -0.80 -1.37 -19.75
N PHE A 793 -0.28 -0.54 -18.84
CA PHE A 793 0.90 0.29 -19.06
C PHE A 793 1.54 0.72 -17.74
N ILE A 794 2.71 1.36 -17.80
CA ILE A 794 3.37 1.99 -16.64
C ILE A 794 3.00 3.49 -16.62
N VAL A 795 2.70 4.03 -15.44
CA VAL A 795 2.66 5.47 -15.18
C VAL A 795 3.99 5.88 -14.54
N ALA A 796 4.72 6.79 -15.19
CA ALA A 796 5.91 7.43 -14.66
C ALA A 796 5.57 8.85 -14.20
N ILE A 797 5.89 9.18 -12.96
CA ILE A 797 5.63 10.50 -12.34
C ILE A 797 6.96 11.12 -11.93
N ASN A 798 7.23 12.34 -12.39
CA ASN A 798 8.44 13.09 -12.07
C ASN A 798 8.15 14.59 -11.98
N TRP A 799 9.19 15.39 -11.72
CA TRP A 799 9.05 16.83 -11.50
C TRP A 799 8.45 17.62 -12.68
N THR A 800 8.48 17.09 -13.91
CA THR A 800 7.91 17.75 -15.11
C THR A 800 6.43 17.42 -15.35
N GLY A 801 5.98 16.24 -14.94
CA GLY A 801 4.61 15.78 -15.20
C GLY A 801 4.43 14.26 -15.05
N VAL A 802 3.40 13.76 -15.73
CA VAL A 802 3.00 12.35 -15.77
C VAL A 802 3.15 11.83 -17.20
N THR A 803 3.80 10.68 -17.36
CA THR A 803 3.97 10.02 -18.66
C THR A 803 3.47 8.57 -18.58
N PHE A 804 2.64 8.17 -19.54
CA PHE A 804 2.22 6.77 -19.69
C PHE A 804 3.18 6.06 -20.66
N LEU A 805 3.68 4.88 -20.29
CA LEU A 805 4.70 4.13 -21.02
C LEU A 805 4.25 2.69 -21.32
N ASP A 806 4.50 2.23 -22.53
CA ASP A 806 4.40 0.81 -22.90
C ASP A 806 5.44 -0.06 -22.18
N GLU A 807 5.24 -1.39 -22.21
CA GLU A 807 6.21 -2.46 -21.85
C GLU A 807 7.53 -2.38 -22.66
N LYS A 808 7.53 -1.57 -23.72
CA LYS A 808 8.68 -1.23 -24.58
C LYS A 808 9.12 0.23 -24.41
N GLU A 809 8.74 0.86 -23.29
CA GLU A 809 9.11 2.23 -22.88
C GLU A 809 8.64 3.34 -23.85
N LYS A 810 7.84 2.99 -24.86
CA LYS A 810 7.22 3.95 -25.78
C LYS A 810 6.20 4.81 -25.02
N LYS A 811 6.38 6.13 -25.08
CA LYS A 811 5.43 7.12 -24.56
C LYS A 811 4.07 6.96 -25.27
N LEU A 812 3.02 6.69 -24.49
CA LEU A 812 1.63 6.57 -24.93
C LEU A 812 0.88 7.88 -24.77
N LEU A 813 1.14 8.59 -23.67
CA LEU A 813 0.58 9.89 -23.33
C LEU A 813 1.58 10.66 -22.48
N VAL A 814 1.62 11.99 -22.63
CA VAL A 814 2.34 12.90 -21.74
C VAL A 814 1.35 13.98 -21.26
N LEU A 815 1.36 14.23 -19.96
CA LEU A 815 0.53 15.21 -19.26
C LEU A 815 1.45 16.08 -18.39
N SER A 816 1.50 17.36 -18.67
CA SER A 816 2.09 18.35 -17.76
C SER A 816 1.14 18.65 -16.60
N TYR A 817 1.66 19.12 -15.46
CA TYR A 817 0.82 19.40 -14.28
C TYR A 817 -0.37 20.34 -14.52
N PRO A 818 -0.27 21.43 -15.33
CA PRO A 818 -1.41 22.29 -15.65
C PRO A 818 -2.53 21.61 -16.45
N GLU A 819 -2.29 20.45 -17.06
CA GLU A 819 -3.29 19.68 -17.80
C GLU A 819 -4.11 18.75 -16.92
N ILE A 820 -3.71 18.54 -15.65
CA ILE A 820 -4.39 17.66 -14.69
C ILE A 820 -5.30 18.54 -13.80
N THR A 821 -6.61 18.42 -14.00
CA THR A 821 -7.61 19.29 -13.35
C THR A 821 -8.09 18.72 -12.01
N VAL A 822 -8.28 17.40 -11.92
CA VAL A 822 -8.74 16.69 -10.73
C VAL A 822 -8.01 15.35 -10.60
N VAL A 823 -7.59 15.04 -9.38
CA VAL A 823 -7.12 13.71 -8.97
C VAL A 823 -8.04 13.24 -7.85
N ASN A 824 -8.54 12.02 -7.91
CA ASN A 824 -9.35 11.40 -6.85
C ASN A 824 -8.98 9.92 -6.72
N THR A 825 -9.15 9.34 -5.53
CA THR A 825 -9.18 7.87 -5.38
C THR A 825 -10.62 7.37 -5.40
N VAL A 826 -10.86 6.28 -6.12
CA VAL A 826 -12.14 5.59 -6.23
C VAL A 826 -11.97 4.19 -5.66
N ARG A 827 -12.90 3.79 -4.80
CA ARG A 827 -13.00 2.43 -4.28
C ARG A 827 -14.13 1.73 -5.02
N ASP A 828 -13.82 0.74 -5.84
CA ASP A 828 -14.85 -0.10 -6.45
C ASP A 828 -15.51 -0.95 -5.34
N GLY A 829 -16.84 -1.12 -5.40
CA GLY A 829 -17.66 -1.73 -4.33
C GLY A 829 -17.49 -3.26 -4.13
N LYS A 830 -16.38 -3.84 -4.59
CA LYS A 830 -16.01 -5.26 -4.43
C LYS A 830 -14.52 -5.36 -4.10
N ALA A 831 -14.11 -6.42 -3.42
CA ALA A 831 -12.86 -6.51 -2.64
C ALA A 831 -11.51 -6.41 -3.42
N PHE A 832 -11.50 -6.13 -4.72
CA PHE A 832 -10.32 -6.20 -5.59
C PHE A 832 -10.16 -4.98 -6.51
N GLY A 833 -9.87 -3.82 -5.91
CA GLY A 833 -9.39 -2.66 -6.67
C GLY A 833 -9.45 -1.33 -5.92
N GLN A 834 -8.28 -0.69 -5.75
CA GLN A 834 -8.23 0.76 -5.70
C GLN A 834 -8.01 1.27 -7.14
N SER A 835 -8.68 2.37 -7.48
CA SER A 835 -8.54 3.03 -8.77
C SER A 835 -8.25 4.51 -8.53
N VAL A 836 -7.37 5.11 -9.33
CA VAL A 836 -7.17 6.57 -9.37
C VAL A 836 -7.91 7.14 -10.57
N PHE A 837 -8.72 8.16 -10.31
CA PHE A 837 -9.42 8.95 -11.32
C PHE A 837 -8.61 10.22 -11.59
N LEU A 838 -8.28 10.46 -12.86
CA LEU A 838 -7.52 11.61 -13.34
C LEU A 838 -8.38 12.34 -14.37
N SER A 839 -8.92 13.50 -14.00
CA SER A 839 -9.51 14.42 -14.99
C SER A 839 -8.42 15.26 -15.62
N THR A 840 -8.44 15.38 -16.95
CA THR A 840 -7.40 16.09 -17.69
C THR A 840 -7.96 16.87 -18.87
N LEU A 841 -7.24 17.88 -19.35
CA LEU A 841 -7.57 18.61 -20.59
C LEU A 841 -7.55 17.72 -21.85
N LYS A 842 -6.98 16.50 -21.76
CA LYS A 842 -7.00 15.47 -22.82
C LYS A 842 -8.07 14.38 -22.59
N GLY A 843 -8.98 14.59 -21.63
CA GLY A 843 -10.04 13.65 -21.23
C GLY A 843 -9.78 12.95 -19.90
N ASP A 844 -10.83 12.35 -19.35
CA ASP A 844 -10.79 11.70 -18.02
C ASP A 844 -10.34 10.24 -18.11
N PHE A 845 -9.50 9.80 -17.17
CA PHE A 845 -8.99 8.42 -17.09
C PHE A 845 -9.30 7.79 -15.73
N THR A 846 -9.74 6.53 -15.72
CA THR A 846 -9.81 5.71 -14.49
C THR A 846 -8.79 4.59 -14.59
N LEU A 847 -7.81 4.58 -13.69
CA LEU A 847 -6.66 3.68 -13.70
C LEU A 847 -6.66 2.80 -12.44
N SER A 848 -6.81 1.50 -12.59
CA SER A 848 -6.74 0.52 -11.50
C SER A 848 -5.28 0.20 -11.19
N SER A 849 -4.89 0.25 -9.91
CA SER A 849 -3.55 -0.11 -9.45
C SER A 849 -3.54 -0.48 -7.97
N VAL A 850 -2.69 -1.42 -7.58
CA VAL A 850 -2.43 -1.75 -6.16
C VAL A 850 -1.79 -0.58 -5.40
N MET A 851 -1.19 0.39 -6.12
CA MET A 851 -0.59 1.61 -5.56
C MET A 851 -1.36 2.89 -5.95
N ALA A 852 -2.67 2.79 -6.21
CA ALA A 852 -3.49 3.94 -6.58
C ALA A 852 -3.51 5.06 -5.51
N GLY A 853 -3.42 4.70 -4.22
CA GLY A 853 -3.23 5.66 -3.12
C GLY A 853 -1.93 6.46 -3.25
N ASP A 854 -0.79 5.78 -3.39
CA ASP A 854 0.53 6.39 -3.61
C ASP A 854 0.55 7.33 -4.83
N ILE A 855 -0.09 6.95 -5.94
CA ILE A 855 -0.22 7.79 -7.13
C ILE A 855 -0.98 9.08 -6.80
N ALA A 856 -2.12 8.97 -6.10
CA ALA A 856 -2.93 10.13 -5.74
C ALA A 856 -2.21 11.04 -4.73
N GLU A 857 -1.61 10.48 -3.67
CA GLU A 857 -0.84 11.25 -2.67
C GLU A 857 0.30 12.05 -3.33
N LEU A 858 1.07 11.41 -4.23
CA LEU A 858 2.17 12.06 -4.94
C LEU A 858 1.68 13.19 -5.86
N LEU A 859 0.61 12.97 -6.62
CA LEU A 859 0.05 13.97 -7.52
C LEU A 859 -0.61 15.13 -6.77
N HIS A 860 -1.35 14.88 -5.69
CA HIS A 860 -1.92 15.93 -4.85
C HIS A 860 -0.82 16.81 -4.23
N MET A 861 0.27 16.20 -3.75
CA MET A 861 1.40 16.92 -3.17
C MET A 861 2.11 17.80 -4.22
N PHE A 862 2.37 17.27 -5.42
CA PHE A 862 2.97 18.05 -6.51
C PHE A 862 2.06 19.16 -7.05
N LEU A 863 0.76 18.88 -7.29
CA LEU A 863 -0.19 19.89 -7.77
C LEU A 863 -0.42 21.01 -6.73
N GLY A 864 -0.53 20.65 -5.45
CA GLY A 864 -0.62 21.61 -4.36
C GLY A 864 0.64 22.49 -4.28
N GLY A 865 1.81 21.87 -4.11
CA GLY A 865 3.05 22.61 -3.96
C GLY A 865 3.46 23.46 -5.17
N LEU A 866 3.03 23.09 -6.39
CA LEU A 866 3.14 23.93 -7.58
C LEU A 866 2.21 25.13 -7.55
N ARG A 867 0.92 24.93 -7.24
CA ARG A 867 -0.08 26.01 -7.15
C ARG A 867 0.34 27.05 -6.10
N ASP A 868 0.79 26.59 -4.94
CA ASP A 868 1.21 27.44 -3.82
C ASP A 868 2.52 28.22 -4.13
N ARG A 869 3.19 27.93 -5.25
CA ARG A 869 4.42 28.59 -5.74
C ARG A 869 4.26 29.18 -7.15
N SER A 870 3.04 29.24 -7.69
CA SER A 870 2.83 29.63 -9.08
C SER A 870 3.10 31.13 -9.28
N GLN A 871 4.04 31.44 -10.16
CA GLN A 871 4.25 32.79 -10.69
C GLN A 871 3.35 33.09 -11.91
N TYR A 872 2.51 32.12 -12.30
CA TYR A 872 1.67 32.18 -13.48
C TYR A 872 0.18 32.07 -13.10
N ALA A 873 -0.65 32.88 -13.73
CA ALA A 873 -2.11 32.83 -13.63
C ALA A 873 -2.73 33.06 -15.01
N VAL A 874 -3.92 32.50 -15.24
CA VAL A 874 -4.69 32.67 -16.48
C VAL A 874 -5.93 33.49 -16.16
N ALA A 875 -6.14 34.60 -16.87
CA ALA A 875 -7.33 35.41 -16.73
C ALA A 875 -8.54 34.67 -17.32
N LEU A 876 -9.61 34.50 -16.53
CA LEU A 876 -10.83 33.80 -16.94
C LEU A 876 -11.90 34.73 -17.55
N GLN A 877 -11.70 36.04 -17.43
CA GLN A 877 -12.57 37.11 -17.94
C GLN A 877 -11.71 38.30 -18.35
N GLU A 878 -12.16 39.08 -19.32
CA GLU A 878 -11.51 40.35 -19.66
C GLU A 878 -11.74 41.40 -18.57
N ALA A 879 -10.74 42.22 -18.29
CA ALA A 879 -10.90 43.35 -17.38
C ALA A 879 -11.70 44.47 -18.08
N ASN A 880 -12.94 44.69 -17.66
CA ASN A 880 -13.77 45.80 -18.14
C ASN A 880 -13.01 47.14 -17.99
N LYS A 881 -12.62 47.75 -19.11
CA LYS A 881 -11.94 49.05 -19.16
C LYS A 881 -12.91 50.22 -18.92
N GLN A 882 -13.57 50.22 -17.76
CA GLN A 882 -14.55 51.25 -17.39
C GLN A 882 -14.59 51.53 -15.88
N GLU A 883 -13.43 51.85 -15.30
CA GLU A 883 -13.35 52.65 -14.06
C GLU A 883 -11.96 53.31 -13.92
N THR A 884 -11.66 54.29 -14.78
CA THR A 884 -10.52 55.19 -14.59
C THR A 884 -10.84 56.19 -13.46
N ILE A 885 -10.68 55.76 -12.21
CA ILE A 885 -10.78 56.63 -11.05
C ILE A 885 -9.70 57.73 -11.17
N PRO A 886 -10.07 59.03 -11.11
CA PRO A 886 -9.09 60.11 -11.22
C PRO A 886 -8.16 60.16 -10.00
N PRO A 887 -6.91 60.63 -10.15
CA PRO A 887 -5.89 60.54 -9.09
C PRO A 887 -6.08 61.59 -7.99
N SER A 888 -7.01 61.35 -7.06
CA SER A 888 -7.19 62.18 -5.86
C SER A 888 -6.28 61.74 -4.72
N SER A 889 -5.30 62.58 -4.38
CA SER A 889 -4.54 62.62 -3.11
C SER A 889 -3.96 61.30 -2.56
N ALA A 890 -2.64 61.13 -2.66
CA ALA A 890 -1.95 60.05 -1.99
C ALA A 890 -1.99 60.20 -0.45
N SER A 891 -2.50 59.19 0.25
CA SER A 891 -2.25 58.99 1.68
C SER A 891 -1.66 57.60 1.92
N ARG A 892 -0.39 57.53 2.35
CA ARG A 892 0.26 56.27 2.76
C ARG A 892 -0.54 55.58 3.86
N LYS A 893 -0.97 54.34 3.61
CA LYS A 893 -1.06 53.30 4.66
C LYS A 893 -0.55 51.97 4.11
N GLU A 894 0.72 51.70 4.36
CA GLU A 894 1.20 50.33 4.45
C GLU A 894 0.53 49.67 5.67
N SER A 895 0.01 48.45 5.54
CA SER A 895 0.25 47.33 6.48
C SER A 895 -0.62 46.11 6.16
N SER A 896 0.01 44.94 6.18
CA SER A 896 -0.53 43.60 6.48
C SER A 896 -1.97 43.27 6.08
N PHE A 897 -2.11 42.32 5.16
CA PHE A 897 -2.87 41.09 5.44
C PHE A 897 -2.04 39.86 5.03
N PHE A 898 -2.25 38.75 5.75
CA PHE A 898 -1.57 37.46 5.61
C PHE A 898 -2.37 36.50 4.72
#